data_AF-I0ENZ4-F1
#
_entry.id   AF-I0ENZ4-F1
#
_cell.length_a   1.000
_cell.length_b   1.000
_cell.length_c   1.000
_cell.angle_alpha   90.00
_cell.angle_beta   90.00
_cell.angle_gamma   90.00
#
_symmetry.space_group_name_H-M   'P 1'
#
loop_
_entity.id
_entity.type
_entity.pdbx_description
1 polymer ?
#
loop_
_entity_poly.entity_id
_entity_poly.type
_entity_poly.pdbx_seq_one_letter_code
_entity_poly.pdbx_strand_id
1 'polypeptide(L)'
;MKELSLIVVISTSLSRLESLLKALKSVYSQDLEPTRIYIISDYSIEKEHALLVEKVQSLRESLGLKESFKTFIHPNARTKHHSNTGSNNTAIFKILAQMLFKQNLEILKNTFIAFLDDDDTWEKSYLKTIKENILTNPMQIIATACAFKRIEEKQLMIMTPKAKDLSLERAFIKNINMQTSNLCVNLEVLLNIGCFDESLKSGADRDLCMRLINYASLYHKEVKCIDTCLVNHYALKHERVSNNKQAKQEGLEVFYRKYFDLFSPDAQEKSLQRAKKLFDYTHDKPQLLHTPFLELKEFKPTPKKLELVIGTISRSKKNLTALLQSFENLLKLYKDDLKEYHFYILDNAKKGFLDEVFANFKHLNLVRLRYVEHGYIAQNRTFLQQHLYQKFKDSPNKIFWLIDDDHLFCVQSKKGDFTPNYFYHIAKSKSLGYDALFCLNSHIPPLPFSSALRVQLLDFYYHLLHLKAHKFTPKSNSPMQDFYYDYSNSHFEHLEYPYFIDVDLKTLLEQTLLLKEGVSVFRHITFEPKDLGQITQKYSVYRGGNTLVFNAQLLNTPNYVLDSTRYNRRSDFNWAIINANLFRYQLGEMILPLKHDRTLDTTPFKQDGEKFYSDLQSLVFYRFFNDLTKNLNANDEILNALLDKTNAFIKDLMSRVYANLLRVLHLIDLILDVLNPFKEIDKNLISDNIEMLLNFKMHVQNQKENFKTLNPYTLDFAKKVRKDLRHKLNQSYSKENIHDLTIINLAEKYSPKTILDYGAGKCNIINTLSQNTNASAYDIDKETLKKHAKKEICLVDDIFSHHQSYDLILCNLVLCFVDNAINEYIMSQINQKLIDDGIAIISVCSPFYDEIAHTSSRHQGRNPKKPYTDTFLYEKYTVYNNYRTDYHRPFSYYEKLFISNGFKILKVVESVGINTETYQNIAEHNIFVLQKTLPTKPLILTPIPLCALRVPRDTKNLIVCGLPKNAQITDLWYFFKRLNTDDKIIIYTDCFNSKILEYLNMYNNYVEKHKNTIIALIKTEQGQQTLENFLTKNTDAKLHFI
;
A
#
# COMPACT_ATOMS: atom_id res chain seq x y z
N MET A 1 23.08 -19.50 42.45
CA MET A 1 21.83 -19.39 41.67
C MET A 1 21.57 -17.93 41.36
N LYS A 2 21.15 -17.58 40.14
CA LYS A 2 20.63 -16.22 39.86
C LYS A 2 19.41 -15.99 40.77
N GLU A 3 19.21 -14.76 41.21
CA GLU A 3 18.09 -14.41 42.09
C GLU A 3 16.74 -14.67 41.39
N LEU A 4 15.80 -15.31 42.10
CA LEU A 4 14.44 -15.58 41.62
C LEU A 4 13.67 -14.25 41.45
N SER A 5 13.18 -14.00 40.25
CA SER A 5 12.36 -12.82 39.94
C SER A 5 10.88 -13.17 40.04
N LEU A 6 10.13 -12.47 40.90
CA LEU A 6 8.67 -12.56 40.99
C LEU A 6 8.05 -11.31 40.38
N ILE A 7 7.30 -11.47 39.29
CA ILE A 7 6.58 -10.38 38.63
C ILE A 7 5.09 -10.55 38.89
N VAL A 8 4.42 -9.46 39.26
CA VAL A 8 2.97 -9.46 39.50
C VAL A 8 2.25 -8.87 38.29
N VAL A 9 1.16 -9.51 37.89
CA VAL A 9 0.26 -9.06 36.83
C VAL A 9 -1.13 -8.91 37.39
N ILE A 10 -1.70 -7.71 37.24
CA ILE A 10 -3.11 -7.42 37.54
C ILE A 10 -3.79 -6.99 36.24
N SER A 11 -4.90 -7.65 35.92
CA SER A 11 -5.74 -7.31 34.76
C SER A 11 -7.02 -6.64 35.26
N THR A 12 -7.44 -5.54 34.62
CA THR A 12 -8.57 -4.74 35.11
C THR A 12 -9.42 -4.12 34.01
N SER A 13 -10.68 -3.82 34.34
CA SER A 13 -11.68 -3.15 33.49
C SER A 13 -12.28 -1.93 34.20
N LEU A 14 -12.88 -0.99 33.42
CA LEU A 14 -13.07 0.41 33.87
C LEU A 14 -13.97 0.50 35.11
N SER A 15 -15.03 -0.29 35.15
CA SER A 15 -16.01 -0.30 36.24
C SER A 15 -15.47 -0.89 37.55
N ARG A 16 -14.16 -1.13 37.65
CA ARG A 16 -13.52 -1.83 38.75
C ARG A 16 -12.30 -1.10 39.32
N LEU A 17 -12.15 0.19 39.05
CA LEU A 17 -11.02 0.98 39.56
C LEU A 17 -10.86 0.86 41.09
N GLU A 18 -11.95 0.96 41.86
CA GLU A 18 -11.88 0.80 43.32
C GLU A 18 -11.42 -0.61 43.74
N SER A 19 -11.93 -1.64 43.06
CA SER A 19 -11.50 -3.02 43.27
C SER A 19 -10.01 -3.16 42.96
N LEU A 20 -9.55 -2.62 41.83
CA LEU A 20 -8.15 -2.60 41.45
C LEU A 20 -7.27 -1.92 42.49
N LEU A 21 -7.67 -0.74 43.00
CA LEU A 21 -6.90 -0.03 44.03
C LEU A 21 -6.80 -0.88 45.30
N LYS A 22 -7.85 -1.61 45.67
CA LYS A 22 -7.84 -2.56 46.78
C LYS A 22 -6.89 -3.75 46.53
N ALA A 23 -6.97 -4.36 45.35
CA ALA A 23 -6.09 -5.44 44.93
C ALA A 23 -4.61 -5.00 44.94
N LEU A 24 -4.33 -3.86 44.32
CA LEU A 24 -3.01 -3.25 44.24
C LEU A 24 -2.45 -2.88 45.61
N LYS A 25 -3.27 -2.36 46.52
CA LYS A 25 -2.87 -2.11 47.91
C LYS A 25 -2.40 -3.40 48.60
N SER A 26 -3.05 -4.54 48.34
CA SER A 26 -2.63 -5.84 48.90
C SER A 26 -1.27 -6.32 48.34
N VAL A 27 -0.95 -5.97 47.09
CA VAL A 27 0.36 -6.22 46.45
C VAL A 27 1.44 -5.29 47.02
N TYR A 28 1.11 -4.03 47.25
CA TYR A 28 2.02 -3.04 47.84
C TYR A 28 2.34 -3.34 49.31
N SER A 29 1.47 -4.08 50.01
CA SER A 29 1.67 -4.47 51.40
C SER A 29 2.35 -5.84 51.61
N GLN A 30 2.91 -6.43 50.56
CA GLN A 30 3.55 -7.76 50.66
C GLN A 30 4.84 -7.70 51.49
N ASP A 31 5.08 -8.75 52.29
CA ASP A 31 6.31 -8.90 53.10
C ASP A 31 7.57 -9.08 52.23
N LEU A 32 7.38 -9.45 50.97
CA LEU A 32 8.42 -9.52 49.95
C LEU A 32 8.03 -8.62 48.78
N GLU A 33 8.87 -7.65 48.47
CA GLU A 33 8.66 -6.77 47.32
C GLU A 33 8.72 -7.56 45.99
N PRO A 34 7.71 -7.47 45.11
CA PRO A 34 7.81 -8.02 43.76
C PRO A 34 8.87 -7.27 42.94
N THR A 35 9.51 -7.97 42.00
CA THR A 35 10.53 -7.38 41.13
C THR A 35 9.94 -6.29 40.23
N ARG A 36 8.73 -6.50 39.72
CA ARG A 36 7.95 -5.55 38.91
C ARG A 36 6.47 -5.85 39.05
N ILE A 37 5.64 -4.82 38.87
CA ILE A 37 4.18 -4.96 38.81
C ILE A 37 3.70 -4.43 37.46
N TYR A 38 2.85 -5.20 36.79
CA TYR A 38 2.18 -4.83 35.55
C TYR A 38 0.68 -4.76 35.76
N ILE A 39 0.09 -3.62 35.44
CA ILE A 39 -1.35 -3.40 35.43
C ILE A 39 -1.78 -3.29 33.97
N ILE A 40 -2.60 -4.22 33.51
CA ILE A 40 -3.13 -4.22 32.15
C ILE A 40 -4.59 -3.79 32.19
N SER A 41 -4.87 -2.72 31.46
CA SER A 41 -6.19 -2.10 31.40
C SER A 41 -6.91 -2.48 30.11
N ASP A 42 -8.06 -3.14 30.22
CA ASP A 42 -8.89 -3.51 29.07
C ASP A 42 -9.80 -2.36 28.60
N TYR A 43 -9.27 -1.13 28.58
CA TYR A 43 -10.01 0.08 28.24
C TYR A 43 -10.03 0.33 26.73
N SER A 44 -11.02 1.10 26.28
CA SER A 44 -11.14 1.54 24.88
C SER A 44 -10.85 3.04 24.69
N ILE A 45 -10.80 3.83 25.78
CA ILE A 45 -10.73 5.29 25.73
C ILE A 45 -9.46 5.81 26.42
N GLU A 46 -8.73 6.71 25.77
CA GLU A 46 -7.45 7.26 26.24
C GLU A 46 -7.57 8.04 27.56
N LYS A 47 -8.65 8.83 27.73
CA LYS A 47 -8.93 9.57 28.97
C LYS A 47 -9.04 8.66 30.19
N GLU A 48 -9.58 7.45 30.01
CA GLU A 48 -9.76 6.48 31.09
C GLU A 48 -8.43 5.89 31.55
N HIS A 49 -7.53 5.64 30.59
CA HIS A 49 -6.17 5.22 30.90
C HIS A 49 -5.42 6.29 31.71
N ALA A 50 -5.58 7.57 31.37
CA ALA A 50 -4.98 8.67 32.11
C ALA A 50 -5.48 8.74 33.57
N LEU A 51 -6.79 8.58 33.79
CA LEU A 51 -7.37 8.55 35.14
C LEU A 51 -6.82 7.37 35.98
N LEU A 52 -6.69 6.18 35.38
CA LEU A 52 -6.07 5.04 36.05
C LEU A 52 -4.63 5.34 36.47
N VAL A 53 -3.83 5.93 35.57
CA VAL A 53 -2.45 6.31 35.86
C VAL A 53 -2.39 7.30 37.03
N GLU A 54 -3.24 8.32 37.02
CA GLU A 54 -3.34 9.31 38.11
C GLU A 54 -3.69 8.65 39.45
N LYS A 55 -4.69 7.77 39.48
CA LYS A 55 -5.18 7.13 40.71
C LYS A 55 -4.19 6.14 41.29
N VAL A 56 -3.50 5.38 40.43
CA VAL A 56 -2.39 4.51 40.86
C VAL A 56 -1.24 5.36 41.42
N GLN A 57 -0.90 6.47 40.76
CA GLN A 57 0.15 7.36 41.25
C GLN A 57 -0.20 7.97 42.62
N SER A 58 -1.43 8.46 42.79
CA SER A 58 -1.93 8.97 44.07
C SER A 58 -1.89 7.90 45.18
N LEU A 59 -2.29 6.65 44.87
CA LEU A 59 -2.17 5.54 45.82
C LEU A 59 -0.71 5.30 46.23
N ARG A 60 0.22 5.30 45.26
CA ARG A 60 1.65 5.10 45.54
C ARG A 60 2.21 6.19 46.45
N GLU A 61 1.85 7.45 46.19
CA GLU A 61 2.23 8.60 47.01
C GLU A 61 1.66 8.48 48.42
N SER A 62 0.38 8.12 48.56
CA SER A 62 -0.27 7.95 49.86
C SER A 62 0.35 6.85 50.74
N LEU A 63 0.99 5.87 50.11
CA LEU A 63 1.67 4.75 50.77
C LEU A 63 3.18 4.97 50.94
N GLY A 64 3.72 6.11 50.48
CA GLY A 64 5.16 6.42 50.57
C GLY A 64 6.06 5.42 49.82
N LEU A 65 5.60 4.87 48.70
CA LEU A 65 6.36 3.86 47.96
C LEU A 65 7.58 4.47 47.24
N LYS A 66 8.72 3.80 47.36
CA LYS A 66 9.99 4.21 46.71
C LYS A 66 9.89 4.13 45.19
N GLU A 67 10.61 4.99 44.48
CA GLU A 67 10.71 4.95 43.00
C GLU A 67 11.27 3.63 42.46
N SER A 68 12.12 2.95 43.24
CA SER A 68 12.65 1.62 42.90
C SER A 68 11.56 0.55 42.79
N PHE A 69 10.40 0.75 43.43
CA PHE A 69 9.26 -0.15 43.41
C PHE A 69 8.40 0.08 42.17
N LYS A 70 8.81 -0.51 41.03
CA LYS A 70 8.28 -0.17 39.69
C LYS A 70 6.91 -0.78 39.41
N THR A 71 5.93 0.09 39.14
CA THR A 71 4.60 -0.28 38.62
C THR A 71 4.46 0.24 37.19
N PHE A 72 4.14 -0.66 36.25
CA PHE A 72 3.92 -0.35 34.84
C PHE A 72 2.45 -0.49 34.51
N ILE A 73 1.88 0.48 33.81
CA ILE A 73 0.48 0.47 33.39
C ILE A 73 0.45 0.46 31.87
N HIS A 74 -0.28 -0.49 31.28
CA HIS A 74 -0.41 -0.62 29.83
C HIS A 74 -1.86 -0.90 29.42
N PRO A 75 -2.29 -0.46 28.23
CA PRO A 75 -3.55 -0.92 27.65
C PRO A 75 -3.44 -2.38 27.20
N ASN A 76 -4.54 -3.12 27.24
CA ASN A 76 -4.66 -4.43 26.63
C ASN A 76 -4.49 -4.29 25.11
N ALA A 77 -3.49 -4.98 24.58
CA ALA A 77 -3.14 -4.95 23.16
C ALA A 77 -3.62 -6.20 22.41
N ARG A 78 -4.36 -7.08 23.08
CA ARG A 78 -4.84 -8.36 22.56
C ARG A 78 -6.36 -8.50 22.74
N THR A 79 -6.86 -9.73 22.81
CA THR A 79 -8.32 -10.00 22.88
C THR A 79 -8.93 -9.31 24.09
N LYS A 80 -9.96 -8.50 23.84
CA LYS A 80 -10.69 -7.75 24.88
C LYS A 80 -11.89 -8.53 25.36
N HIS A 81 -12.34 -8.28 26.59
CA HIS A 81 -13.59 -8.80 27.16
C HIS A 81 -13.68 -10.34 27.28
N HIS A 82 -12.56 -11.07 27.22
CA HIS A 82 -12.49 -12.55 27.31
C HIS A 82 -11.79 -13.02 28.59
N SER A 83 -12.44 -12.98 29.76
CA SER A 83 -11.90 -13.51 31.04
C SER A 83 -10.44 -13.13 31.34
N ASN A 84 -10.03 -11.88 31.08
CA ASN A 84 -8.67 -11.38 31.26
C ASN A 84 -7.56 -12.08 30.42
N THR A 85 -7.90 -12.99 29.49
CA THR A 85 -6.92 -13.77 28.69
C THR A 85 -5.99 -12.89 27.88
N GLY A 86 -6.54 -11.99 27.05
CA GLY A 86 -5.74 -11.05 26.26
C GLY A 86 -4.96 -10.06 27.11
N SER A 87 -5.51 -9.63 28.25
CA SER A 87 -4.82 -8.74 29.19
C SER A 87 -3.61 -9.42 29.85
N ASN A 88 -3.78 -10.64 30.36
CA ASN A 88 -2.69 -11.44 30.92
C ASN A 88 -1.62 -11.75 29.87
N ASN A 89 -2.03 -12.14 28.65
CA ASN A 89 -1.09 -12.36 27.55
C ASN A 89 -0.35 -11.06 27.16
N THR A 90 -1.03 -9.91 27.16
CA THR A 90 -0.39 -8.61 26.91
C THR A 90 0.74 -8.36 27.92
N ALA A 91 0.52 -8.61 29.22
CA ALA A 91 1.58 -8.50 30.22
C ALA A 91 2.76 -9.45 29.94
N ILE A 92 2.47 -10.73 29.69
CA ILE A 92 3.50 -11.75 29.40
C ILE A 92 4.38 -11.32 28.22
N PHE A 93 3.78 -10.86 27.12
CA PHE A 93 4.52 -10.42 25.93
C PHE A 93 5.27 -9.10 26.14
N LYS A 94 4.76 -8.18 26.97
CA LYS A 94 5.49 -6.96 27.37
C LYS A 94 6.72 -7.29 28.21
N ILE A 95 6.59 -8.21 29.17
CA ILE A 95 7.70 -8.69 30.01
C ILE A 95 8.77 -9.35 29.12
N LEU A 96 8.35 -10.25 28.21
CA LEU A 96 9.26 -10.91 27.28
C LEU A 96 9.99 -9.91 26.37
N ALA A 97 9.27 -8.95 25.80
CA ALA A 97 9.87 -7.92 24.95
C ALA A 97 10.93 -7.09 25.70
N GLN A 98 10.69 -6.74 26.96
CA GLN A 98 11.70 -6.03 27.77
C GLN A 98 12.95 -6.89 28.03
N MET A 99 12.79 -8.20 28.26
CA MET A 99 13.90 -9.11 28.53
C MET A 99 14.75 -9.40 27.29
N LEU A 100 14.11 -9.59 26.14
CA LEU A 100 14.78 -9.82 24.85
C LEU A 100 15.73 -8.68 24.49
N PHE A 101 15.29 -7.44 24.63
CA PHE A 101 16.08 -6.27 24.27
C PHE A 101 17.19 -5.93 25.28
N LYS A 102 17.15 -6.56 26.46
CA LYS A 102 18.26 -6.57 27.43
C LYS A 102 19.20 -7.77 27.26
N GLN A 103 18.98 -8.61 26.25
CA GLN A 103 19.77 -9.81 25.94
C GLN A 103 19.97 -10.77 27.13
N ASN A 104 18.96 -10.89 27.99
CA ASN A 104 19.05 -11.69 29.21
C ASN A 104 18.05 -12.84 29.18
N LEU A 105 18.17 -13.74 28.21
CA LEU A 105 17.21 -14.84 28.02
C LEU A 105 17.32 -15.95 29.08
N GLU A 106 18.51 -16.19 29.64
CA GLU A 106 18.70 -17.16 30.73
C GLU A 106 17.94 -16.79 32.01
N ILE A 107 17.47 -15.54 32.15
CA ILE A 107 16.66 -15.14 33.30
C ILE A 107 15.22 -15.68 33.21
N LEU A 108 14.73 -16.08 32.04
CA LEU A 108 13.37 -16.60 31.86
C LEU A 108 13.12 -17.81 32.77
N LYS A 109 14.13 -18.70 32.89
CA LYS A 109 14.11 -19.88 33.76
C LYS A 109 13.93 -19.53 35.25
N ASN A 110 14.36 -18.34 35.67
CA ASN A 110 14.29 -17.87 37.06
C ASN A 110 13.22 -16.79 37.27
N THR A 111 12.31 -16.62 36.31
CA THR A 111 11.24 -15.60 36.38
C THR A 111 9.89 -16.28 36.51
N PHE A 112 9.14 -15.92 37.53
CA PHE A 112 7.78 -16.39 37.76
C PHE A 112 6.79 -15.23 37.73
N ILE A 113 5.62 -15.50 37.18
CA ILE A 113 4.52 -14.55 37.04
C ILE A 113 3.40 -14.96 38.00
N ALA A 114 3.10 -14.11 38.97
CA ALA A 114 1.94 -14.24 39.85
C ALA A 114 0.81 -13.36 39.32
N PHE A 115 -0.38 -13.95 39.13
CA PHE A 115 -1.55 -13.24 38.61
C PHE A 115 -2.51 -12.92 39.75
N LEU A 116 -3.11 -11.74 39.71
CA LEU A 116 -4.15 -11.31 40.64
C LEU A 116 -5.28 -10.64 39.86
N ASP A 117 -6.50 -11.15 40.02
CA ASP A 117 -7.68 -10.47 39.46
C ASP A 117 -7.96 -9.18 40.25
N ASP A 118 -8.53 -8.18 39.57
CA ASP A 118 -8.76 -6.85 40.14
C ASP A 118 -9.80 -6.82 41.27
N ASP A 119 -10.61 -7.86 41.43
CA ASP A 119 -11.58 -8.01 42.51
C ASP A 119 -11.07 -8.82 43.72
N ASP A 120 -9.84 -9.34 43.67
CA ASP A 120 -9.24 -10.19 44.70
C ASP A 120 -8.14 -9.49 45.51
N THR A 121 -7.76 -10.08 46.66
CA THR A 121 -6.64 -9.57 47.47
C THR A 121 -5.77 -10.70 48.00
N TRP A 122 -4.48 -10.44 48.15
CA TRP A 122 -3.53 -11.37 48.78
C TRP A 122 -3.32 -11.08 50.26
N GLU A 123 -3.03 -12.13 51.02
CA GLU A 123 -2.44 -12.00 52.36
C GLU A 123 -1.00 -11.48 52.24
N LYS A 124 -0.50 -10.76 53.26
CA LYS A 124 0.82 -10.08 53.20
C LYS A 124 1.99 -11.02 52.92
N SER A 125 1.90 -12.26 53.36
CA SER A 125 2.96 -13.26 53.19
C SER A 125 2.93 -13.98 51.83
N TYR A 126 1.96 -13.71 50.95
CA TYR A 126 1.76 -14.47 49.70
C TYR A 126 3.06 -14.60 48.89
N LEU A 127 3.68 -13.49 48.48
CA LEU A 127 4.88 -13.54 47.62
C LEU A 127 6.07 -14.21 48.31
N LYS A 128 6.22 -13.99 49.62
CA LYS A 128 7.28 -14.62 50.43
C LYS A 128 7.09 -16.14 50.46
N THR A 129 5.89 -16.62 50.78
CA THR A 129 5.58 -18.04 50.83
C THR A 129 5.69 -18.70 49.45
N ILE A 130 5.29 -18.03 48.37
CA ILE A 130 5.50 -18.53 47.00
C ILE A 130 7.00 -18.70 46.71
N LYS A 131 7.83 -17.67 46.99
CA LYS A 131 9.28 -17.73 46.79
C LYS A 131 9.92 -18.87 47.57
N GLU A 132 9.61 -18.99 48.85
CA GLU A 132 10.14 -20.04 49.73
C GLU A 132 9.80 -21.44 49.20
N ASN A 133 8.55 -21.66 48.76
CA ASN A 133 8.14 -22.93 48.19
C ASN A 133 8.86 -23.23 46.87
N ILE A 134 9.00 -22.28 45.95
CA ILE A 134 9.77 -22.48 44.71
C ILE A 134 11.23 -22.87 45.04
N LEU A 135 11.84 -22.21 46.02
CA LEU A 135 13.23 -22.44 46.42
C LEU A 135 13.48 -23.80 47.10
N THR A 136 12.43 -24.52 47.50
CA THR A 136 12.57 -25.91 47.99
C THR A 136 13.07 -26.86 46.90
N ASN A 137 12.70 -26.60 45.64
CA ASN A 137 13.15 -27.38 44.48
C ASN A 137 13.09 -26.52 43.18
N PRO A 138 13.96 -25.52 43.05
CA PRO A 138 13.83 -24.46 42.04
C PRO A 138 13.98 -24.94 40.60
N MET A 139 14.60 -26.10 40.39
CA MET A 139 14.76 -26.70 39.06
C MET A 139 13.57 -27.57 38.63
N GLN A 140 12.74 -28.01 39.58
CA GLN A 140 11.62 -28.91 39.33
C GLN A 140 10.26 -28.21 39.42
N ILE A 141 10.12 -27.23 40.31
CA ILE A 141 8.87 -26.49 40.50
C ILE A 141 8.68 -25.50 39.36
N ILE A 142 7.63 -25.70 38.57
CA ILE A 142 7.28 -24.84 37.42
C ILE A 142 6.09 -23.93 37.70
N ALA A 143 5.28 -24.26 38.69
CA ALA A 143 4.14 -23.48 39.12
C ALA A 143 3.84 -23.74 40.59
N THR A 144 3.18 -22.79 41.23
CA THR A 144 2.64 -22.91 42.58
C THR A 144 1.15 -22.57 42.55
N ALA A 145 0.36 -23.29 43.33
CA ALA A 145 -1.06 -23.01 43.55
C ALA A 145 -1.35 -23.07 45.04
N CYS A 146 -1.85 -21.98 45.62
CA CYS A 146 -2.13 -21.91 47.06
C CYS A 146 -3.62 -22.00 47.38
N ALA A 147 -3.96 -22.37 48.62
CA ALA A 147 -5.34 -22.35 49.06
C ALA A 147 -5.89 -20.91 49.11
N PHE A 148 -7.20 -20.76 48.95
CA PHE A 148 -7.87 -19.46 48.93
C PHE A 148 -9.20 -19.47 49.67
N LYS A 149 -9.57 -18.32 50.25
CA LYS A 149 -10.89 -18.09 50.84
C LYS A 149 -11.80 -17.65 49.72
N ARG A 150 -12.80 -18.46 49.40
CA ARG A 150 -13.91 -18.07 48.53
C ARG A 150 -14.96 -17.38 49.40
N ILE A 151 -15.11 -16.07 49.20
CA ILE A 151 -16.01 -15.21 49.96
C ILE A 151 -17.24 -14.93 49.10
N GLU A 152 -18.39 -15.48 49.49
CA GLU A 152 -19.70 -15.25 48.89
C GLU A 152 -20.60 -14.48 49.88
N GLU A 153 -21.72 -13.91 49.42
CA GLU A 153 -22.60 -13.04 50.23
C GLU A 153 -22.98 -13.62 51.60
N LYS A 154 -23.12 -14.95 51.70
CA LYS A 154 -23.59 -15.65 52.90
C LYS A 154 -22.64 -16.74 53.40
N GLN A 155 -21.52 -16.97 52.71
CA GLN A 155 -20.69 -18.13 52.98
C GLN A 155 -19.21 -17.84 52.71
N LEU A 156 -18.35 -18.34 53.60
CA LEU A 156 -16.91 -18.41 53.39
C LEU A 156 -16.51 -19.88 53.28
N MET A 157 -15.78 -20.21 52.22
CA MET A 157 -15.25 -21.57 51.98
C MET A 157 -13.74 -21.50 51.77
N ILE A 158 -13.00 -22.42 52.38
CA ILE A 158 -11.57 -22.60 52.08
C ILE A 158 -11.47 -23.61 50.94
N MET A 159 -10.90 -23.17 49.83
CA MET A 159 -10.66 -23.98 48.65
C MET A 159 -9.17 -24.31 48.60
N THR A 160 -8.82 -25.59 48.67
CA THR A 160 -7.42 -26.04 48.73
C THR A 160 -7.08 -26.86 47.48
N PRO A 161 -6.09 -26.45 46.67
CA PRO A 161 -5.55 -27.31 45.62
C PRO A 161 -4.77 -28.45 46.28
N LYS A 162 -4.94 -29.69 45.81
CA LYS A 162 -4.27 -30.86 46.40
C LYS A 162 -3.44 -31.57 45.35
N ALA A 163 -2.25 -32.02 45.71
CA ALA A 163 -1.36 -32.73 44.80
C ALA A 163 -2.05 -33.96 44.18
N LYS A 164 -2.83 -34.71 44.95
CA LYS A 164 -3.61 -35.86 44.48
C LYS A 164 -4.71 -35.53 43.46
N ASP A 165 -5.10 -34.25 43.35
CA ASP A 165 -6.12 -33.77 42.42
C ASP A 165 -5.50 -33.25 41.11
N LEU A 166 -4.18 -33.13 41.01
CA LEU A 166 -3.44 -32.73 39.80
C LEU A 166 -3.42 -33.85 38.75
N SER A 167 -4.58 -34.21 38.22
CA SER A 167 -4.71 -35.12 37.08
C SER A 167 -5.55 -34.50 35.97
N LEU A 168 -5.22 -34.85 34.71
CA LEU A 168 -5.93 -34.36 33.53
C LEU A 168 -7.43 -34.71 33.60
N GLU A 169 -7.77 -35.93 34.02
CA GLU A 169 -9.17 -36.37 34.13
C GLU A 169 -9.94 -35.57 35.20
N ARG A 170 -9.34 -35.32 36.37
CA ARG A 170 -10.01 -34.52 37.42
C ARG A 170 -10.19 -33.07 36.97
N ALA A 171 -9.17 -32.49 36.35
CA ALA A 171 -9.25 -31.15 35.77
C ALA A 171 -10.29 -31.07 34.63
N PHE A 172 -10.44 -32.13 33.84
CA PHE A 172 -11.49 -32.25 32.81
C PHE A 172 -12.91 -32.40 33.37
N ILE A 173 -13.08 -33.02 34.54
CA ILE A 173 -14.39 -33.15 35.21
C ILE A 173 -14.77 -31.88 35.98
N LYS A 174 -13.84 -31.27 36.74
CA LYS A 174 -14.09 -30.06 37.54
C LYS A 174 -12.86 -29.16 37.68
N ASN A 175 -13.05 -27.92 38.16
CA ASN A 175 -11.92 -27.09 38.61
C ASN A 175 -11.30 -27.74 39.87
N ILE A 176 -9.97 -27.86 39.89
CA ILE A 176 -9.18 -28.50 40.95
C ILE A 176 -8.65 -27.50 42.00
N ASN A 177 -9.40 -26.40 42.20
CA ASN A 177 -9.07 -25.26 43.04
C ASN A 177 -7.81 -24.50 42.58
N MET A 178 -7.60 -24.46 41.27
CA MET A 178 -6.61 -23.62 40.62
C MET A 178 -7.35 -22.59 39.76
N GLN A 179 -7.09 -21.32 40.00
CA GLN A 179 -7.68 -20.16 39.34
C GLN A 179 -6.61 -19.08 39.17
N THR A 180 -6.93 -17.99 38.47
CA THR A 180 -5.95 -16.94 38.14
C THR A 180 -5.26 -16.38 39.40
N SER A 181 -6.03 -15.90 40.38
CA SER A 181 -5.48 -15.18 41.56
C SER A 181 -4.64 -16.02 42.53
N ASN A 182 -4.72 -17.35 42.47
CA ASN A 182 -3.95 -18.24 43.37
C ASN A 182 -2.80 -18.97 42.66
N LEU A 183 -2.52 -18.62 41.41
CA LEU A 183 -1.53 -19.27 40.57
C LEU A 183 -0.31 -18.37 40.33
N CYS A 184 0.89 -18.95 40.49
CA CYS A 184 2.15 -18.34 40.08
C CYS A 184 2.95 -19.33 39.24
N VAL A 185 3.33 -18.93 38.02
CA VAL A 185 3.88 -19.85 36.99
C VAL A 185 5.19 -19.32 36.44
N ASN A 186 6.13 -20.22 36.16
CA ASN A 186 7.37 -19.90 35.47
C ASN A 186 7.09 -19.30 34.08
N LEU A 187 7.79 -18.21 33.74
CA LEU A 187 7.59 -17.46 32.50
C LEU A 187 7.95 -18.29 31.26
N GLU A 188 9.05 -19.05 31.27
CA GLU A 188 9.40 -19.91 30.14
C GLU A 188 8.32 -20.97 29.94
N VAL A 189 7.80 -21.56 31.01
CA VAL A 189 6.72 -22.56 30.94
C VAL A 189 5.43 -21.95 30.37
N LEU A 190 5.01 -20.77 30.84
CA LEU A 190 3.85 -20.05 30.26
C LEU A 190 4.01 -19.83 28.76
N LEU A 191 5.22 -19.47 28.31
CA LEU A 191 5.48 -19.27 26.88
C LEU A 191 5.41 -20.59 26.11
N ASN A 192 6.02 -21.67 26.61
CA ASN A 192 6.00 -23.01 25.99
C ASN A 192 4.58 -23.53 25.78
N ILE A 193 3.72 -23.43 26.80
CA ILE A 193 2.39 -24.04 26.74
C ILE A 193 1.35 -23.21 25.98
N GLY A 194 1.68 -22.01 25.51
CA GLY A 194 0.74 -21.16 24.76
C GLY A 194 0.09 -20.01 25.56
N CYS A 195 0.55 -19.74 26.78
CA CYS A 195 -0.02 -18.72 27.69
C CYS A 195 -1.52 -18.96 27.94
N PHE A 196 -2.36 -17.92 28.06
CA PHE A 196 -3.82 -18.11 28.12
C PHE A 196 -4.40 -18.28 26.70
N ASP A 197 -5.34 -19.20 26.51
CA ASP A 197 -6.06 -19.31 25.24
C ASP A 197 -7.13 -18.22 25.13
N GLU A 198 -6.95 -17.33 24.16
CA GLU A 198 -7.82 -16.17 23.95
C GLU A 198 -9.14 -16.48 23.23
N SER A 199 -9.29 -17.69 22.68
CA SER A 199 -10.60 -18.14 22.18
C SER A 199 -11.59 -18.51 23.28
N LEU A 200 -11.10 -18.73 24.52
CA LEU A 200 -11.94 -19.07 25.65
C LEU A 200 -12.54 -17.82 26.30
N LYS A 201 -13.82 -17.55 26.01
CA LYS A 201 -14.57 -16.51 26.75
C LYS A 201 -14.70 -16.81 28.24
N SER A 202 -14.69 -18.09 28.64
CA SER A 202 -14.72 -18.54 30.03
C SER A 202 -13.96 -19.86 30.19
N GLY A 203 -13.41 -20.11 31.38
CA GLY A 203 -12.69 -21.37 31.69
C GLY A 203 -11.23 -21.42 31.22
N ALA A 204 -10.63 -20.27 30.92
CA ALA A 204 -9.23 -20.17 30.49
C ALA A 204 -8.24 -20.61 31.58
N ASP A 205 -8.56 -20.41 32.85
CA ASP A 205 -7.81 -20.92 34.01
C ASP A 205 -7.75 -22.45 34.00
N ARG A 206 -8.88 -23.10 33.72
CA ARG A 206 -9.02 -24.55 33.62
C ARG A 206 -8.20 -25.13 32.47
N ASP A 207 -8.29 -24.53 31.28
CA ASP A 207 -7.49 -24.90 30.11
C ASP A 207 -5.98 -24.74 30.38
N LEU A 208 -5.58 -23.63 31.01
CA LEU A 208 -4.19 -23.43 31.43
C LEU A 208 -3.73 -24.52 32.41
N CYS A 209 -4.57 -24.91 33.38
CA CYS A 209 -4.26 -25.99 34.31
C CYS A 209 -4.08 -27.34 33.60
N MET A 210 -4.93 -27.67 32.63
CA MET A 210 -4.79 -28.89 31.81
C MET A 210 -3.40 -28.92 31.14
N ARG A 211 -3.01 -27.82 30.51
CA ARG A 211 -1.71 -27.70 29.82
C ARG A 211 -0.53 -27.72 30.79
N LEU A 212 -0.66 -27.13 31.97
CA LEU A 212 0.36 -27.19 33.02
C LEU A 212 0.57 -28.59 33.57
N ILE A 213 -0.50 -29.34 33.85
CA ILE A 213 -0.42 -30.74 34.31
C ILE A 213 0.25 -31.59 33.23
N ASN A 214 -0.12 -31.39 31.96
CA ASN A 214 0.47 -32.12 30.86
C ASN A 214 1.97 -31.83 30.71
N TYR A 215 2.36 -30.54 30.77
CA TYR A 215 3.78 -30.14 30.75
C TYR A 215 4.54 -30.74 31.94
N ALA A 216 3.96 -30.70 33.14
CA ALA A 216 4.57 -31.28 34.34
C ALA A 216 4.83 -32.77 34.18
N SER A 217 3.86 -33.51 33.64
CA SER A 217 3.99 -34.94 33.36
C SER A 217 5.09 -35.21 32.32
N LEU A 218 5.04 -34.52 31.17
CA LEU A 218 5.94 -34.74 30.03
C LEU A 218 7.42 -34.47 30.38
N TYR A 219 7.70 -33.43 31.16
CA TYR A 219 9.08 -33.04 31.52
C TYR A 219 9.49 -33.43 32.94
N HIS A 220 8.70 -34.26 33.62
CA HIS A 220 8.93 -34.69 35.01
C HIS A 220 9.13 -33.50 35.99
N LYS A 221 8.30 -32.47 35.83
CA LYS A 221 8.28 -31.24 36.65
C LYS A 221 7.14 -31.27 37.67
N GLU A 222 7.14 -30.32 38.59
CA GLU A 222 6.18 -30.24 39.69
C GLU A 222 5.33 -28.96 39.63
N VAL A 223 4.02 -29.12 39.84
CA VAL A 223 3.13 -28.04 40.25
C VAL A 223 2.95 -28.15 41.76
N LYS A 224 3.48 -27.18 42.49
CA LYS A 224 3.51 -27.20 43.96
C LYS A 224 2.18 -26.69 44.53
N CYS A 225 1.41 -27.58 45.15
CA CYS A 225 0.21 -27.20 45.92
C CYS A 225 0.59 -26.73 47.33
N ILE A 226 0.08 -25.58 47.74
CA ILE A 226 0.34 -24.95 49.04
C ILE A 226 -0.98 -24.90 49.82
N ASP A 227 -1.05 -25.61 50.94
CA ASP A 227 -2.27 -25.72 51.74
C ASP A 227 -2.61 -24.42 52.51
N THR A 228 -1.62 -23.55 52.70
CA THR A 228 -1.79 -22.24 53.34
C THR A 228 -2.73 -21.36 52.53
N CYS A 229 -3.72 -20.80 53.20
CA CYS A 229 -4.70 -19.91 52.59
C CYS A 229 -4.14 -18.50 52.45
N LEU A 230 -3.78 -18.09 51.22
CA LEU A 230 -3.03 -16.85 50.96
C LEU A 230 -3.79 -15.84 50.07
N VAL A 231 -4.98 -16.19 49.60
CA VAL A 231 -5.78 -15.36 48.70
C VAL A 231 -7.20 -15.25 49.23
N ASN A 232 -7.75 -14.03 49.21
CA ASN A 232 -9.15 -13.75 49.46
C ASN A 232 -9.81 -13.51 48.10
N HIS A 233 -10.57 -14.49 47.62
CA HIS A 233 -11.30 -14.45 46.35
C HIS A 233 -12.75 -14.02 46.58
N TYR A 234 -13.15 -12.87 46.04
CA TYR A 234 -14.46 -12.28 46.28
C TYR A 234 -15.45 -12.70 45.17
N ALA A 235 -16.32 -13.65 45.50
CA ALA A 235 -17.36 -14.17 44.62
C ALA A 235 -18.76 -13.59 44.95
N LEU A 236 -18.85 -12.26 44.98
CA LEU A 236 -20.10 -11.52 45.24
C LEU A 236 -21.04 -11.52 44.01
N LYS A 237 -22.38 -11.40 44.19
CA LYS A 237 -23.37 -11.45 43.10
C LYS A 237 -23.44 -10.17 42.26
N HIS A 238 -22.36 -9.86 41.58
CA HIS A 238 -22.39 -8.93 40.45
C HIS A 238 -22.25 -9.70 39.14
N GLU A 239 -22.49 -9.04 38.00
CA GLU A 239 -22.23 -9.65 36.69
C GLU A 239 -20.74 -10.03 36.59
N ARG A 240 -20.46 -11.34 36.50
CA ARG A 240 -19.11 -11.91 36.36
C ARG A 240 -19.11 -12.85 35.16
N VAL A 241 -17.97 -12.96 34.47
CA VAL A 241 -17.83 -13.92 33.36
C VAL A 241 -18.04 -15.37 33.83
N SER A 242 -17.75 -15.65 35.11
CA SER A 242 -18.00 -16.94 35.75
C SER A 242 -19.49 -17.27 35.93
N ASN A 243 -20.37 -16.26 35.95
CA ASN A 243 -21.82 -16.38 36.15
C ASN A 243 -22.63 -16.03 34.87
N ASN A 244 -21.96 -15.57 33.81
CA ASN A 244 -22.59 -15.33 32.51
C ASN A 244 -22.81 -16.66 31.78
N LYS A 245 -24.08 -17.08 31.66
CA LYS A 245 -24.46 -18.34 31.03
C LYS A 245 -23.95 -18.46 29.58
N GLN A 246 -24.06 -17.41 28.77
CA GLN A 246 -23.62 -17.43 27.38
C GLN A 246 -22.09 -17.57 27.28
N ALA A 247 -21.33 -16.79 28.05
CA ALA A 247 -19.87 -16.88 28.07
C ALA A 247 -19.40 -18.26 28.57
N LYS A 248 -20.13 -18.88 29.51
CA LYS A 248 -19.89 -20.25 29.95
C LYS A 248 -20.20 -21.28 28.88
N GLN A 249 -21.32 -21.15 28.17
CA GLN A 249 -21.67 -21.99 27.03
C GLN A 249 -20.55 -21.96 25.98
N GLU A 250 -20.20 -20.77 25.49
CA GLU A 250 -19.19 -20.60 24.44
C GLU A 250 -17.79 -21.07 24.89
N GLY A 251 -17.40 -20.77 26.13
CA GLY A 251 -16.12 -21.24 26.69
C GLY A 251 -16.07 -22.77 26.84
N LEU A 252 -17.15 -23.41 27.29
CA LEU A 252 -17.22 -24.87 27.40
C LEU A 252 -17.24 -25.56 26.04
N GLU A 253 -17.83 -24.94 25.00
CA GLU A 253 -17.75 -25.48 23.64
C GLU A 253 -16.32 -25.55 23.12
N VAL A 254 -15.52 -24.50 23.34
CA VAL A 254 -14.10 -24.50 22.98
C VAL A 254 -13.32 -25.51 23.84
N PHE A 255 -13.58 -25.55 25.16
CA PHE A 255 -12.94 -26.50 26.06
C PHE A 255 -13.22 -27.96 25.67
N TYR A 256 -14.48 -28.31 25.40
CA TYR A 256 -14.86 -29.65 24.98
C TYR A 256 -14.35 -29.99 23.58
N ARG A 257 -14.30 -29.01 22.67
CA ARG A 257 -13.66 -29.20 21.36
C ARG A 257 -12.20 -29.65 21.47
N LYS A 258 -11.47 -29.30 22.52
CA LYS A 258 -10.07 -29.70 22.72
C LYS A 258 -9.89 -31.03 23.44
N TYR A 259 -10.77 -31.32 24.39
CA TYR A 259 -10.49 -32.31 25.43
C TYR A 259 -11.54 -33.42 25.56
N PHE A 260 -12.73 -33.26 24.99
CA PHE A 260 -13.86 -34.15 25.28
C PHE A 260 -13.54 -35.62 24.98
N ASP A 261 -13.00 -35.88 23.80
CA ASP A 261 -12.72 -37.26 23.35
C ASP A 261 -11.55 -37.90 24.10
N LEU A 262 -10.70 -37.12 24.76
CA LEU A 262 -9.53 -37.67 25.48
C LEU A 262 -9.90 -38.55 26.68
N PHE A 263 -11.12 -38.42 27.20
CA PHE A 263 -11.52 -39.04 28.45
C PHE A 263 -12.59 -40.10 28.26
N SER A 264 -12.69 -41.01 29.23
CA SER A 264 -13.68 -42.09 29.21
C SER A 264 -15.12 -41.55 29.15
N PRO A 265 -16.08 -42.33 28.63
CA PRO A 265 -17.49 -41.95 28.63
C PRO A 265 -18.03 -41.56 30.02
N ASP A 266 -17.55 -42.21 31.09
CA ASP A 266 -17.91 -41.86 32.47
C ASP A 266 -17.39 -40.48 32.88
N ALA A 267 -16.14 -40.14 32.55
CA ALA A 267 -15.59 -38.81 32.81
C ALA A 267 -16.27 -37.72 31.96
N GLN A 268 -16.59 -38.03 30.69
CA GLN A 268 -17.37 -37.16 29.80
C GLN A 268 -18.75 -36.87 30.40
N GLU A 269 -19.48 -37.90 30.81
CA GLU A 269 -20.79 -37.78 31.42
C GLU A 269 -20.75 -36.95 32.71
N LYS A 270 -19.79 -37.24 33.61
CA LYS A 270 -19.60 -36.46 34.85
C LYS A 270 -19.32 -34.99 34.56
N SER A 271 -18.51 -34.68 33.55
CA SER A 271 -18.21 -33.31 33.15
C SER A 271 -19.46 -32.60 32.62
N LEU A 272 -20.23 -33.25 31.73
CA LEU A 272 -21.47 -32.71 31.16
C LEU A 272 -22.57 -32.51 32.21
N GLN A 273 -22.79 -33.49 33.08
CA GLN A 273 -23.76 -33.38 34.17
C GLN A 273 -23.42 -32.20 35.09
N ARG A 274 -22.13 -32.01 35.41
CA ARG A 274 -21.68 -30.86 36.19
C ARG A 274 -21.89 -29.54 35.44
N ALA A 275 -21.55 -29.48 34.16
CA ALA A 275 -21.74 -28.30 33.33
C ALA A 275 -23.23 -27.90 33.26
N LYS A 276 -24.12 -28.87 33.04
CA LYS A 276 -25.57 -28.68 33.08
C LYS A 276 -26.04 -28.18 34.44
N LYS A 277 -25.60 -28.83 35.53
CA LYS A 277 -26.02 -28.48 36.90
C LYS A 277 -25.60 -27.06 37.31
N LEU A 278 -24.39 -26.63 36.96
CA LEU A 278 -23.84 -25.35 37.44
C LEU A 278 -24.11 -24.18 36.49
N PHE A 279 -24.21 -24.45 35.19
CA PHE A 279 -24.25 -23.40 34.16
C PHE A 279 -25.41 -23.52 33.19
N ASP A 280 -26.29 -24.53 33.37
CA ASP A 280 -27.39 -24.80 32.44
C ASP A 280 -26.90 -25.12 31.01
N TYR A 281 -25.68 -25.67 30.91
CA TYR A 281 -25.05 -26.02 29.64
C TYR A 281 -25.84 -27.08 28.89
N THR A 282 -26.19 -26.80 27.65
CA THR A 282 -26.73 -27.77 26.71
C THR A 282 -25.65 -28.17 25.72
N HIS A 283 -25.33 -29.46 25.68
CA HIS A 283 -24.46 -30.00 24.65
C HIS A 283 -25.29 -30.28 23.39
N ASP A 284 -25.50 -29.25 22.57
CA ASP A 284 -26.14 -29.46 21.29
C ASP A 284 -25.17 -30.21 20.36
N LYS A 285 -25.60 -31.38 19.87
CA LYS A 285 -25.00 -31.95 18.65
C LYS A 285 -25.14 -30.88 17.57
N PRO A 286 -24.06 -30.53 16.84
CA PRO A 286 -24.07 -29.37 15.98
C PRO A 286 -25.21 -29.48 14.95
N GLN A 287 -26.21 -28.61 15.06
CA GLN A 287 -27.01 -28.25 13.91
C GLN A 287 -26.10 -27.44 12.99
N LEU A 288 -25.97 -27.91 11.75
CA LEU A 288 -25.50 -27.07 10.65
C LEU A 288 -26.34 -25.80 10.67
N LEU A 289 -25.74 -24.66 11.01
CA LEU A 289 -26.33 -23.35 10.78
C LEU A 289 -26.46 -23.19 9.26
N HIS A 290 -27.55 -23.70 8.72
CA HIS A 290 -28.06 -23.33 7.41
C HIS A 290 -28.55 -21.89 7.53
N THR A 291 -27.66 -20.93 7.25
CA THR A 291 -28.09 -19.57 6.92
C THR A 291 -29.10 -19.68 5.77
N PRO A 292 -30.33 -19.15 5.90
CA PRO A 292 -31.33 -19.21 4.85
C PRO A 292 -30.80 -18.55 3.59
N PHE A 293 -30.94 -19.27 2.49
CA PHE A 293 -30.51 -18.89 1.16
C PHE A 293 -31.37 -17.70 0.70
N LEU A 294 -30.76 -16.51 0.59
CA LEU A 294 -31.30 -15.49 -0.30
C LEU A 294 -30.74 -15.80 -1.69
N GLU A 295 -31.61 -16.31 -2.57
CA GLU A 295 -31.33 -16.36 -4.00
C GLU A 295 -31.02 -14.94 -4.47
N LEU A 296 -29.74 -14.68 -4.75
CA LEU A 296 -29.35 -13.51 -5.51
C LEU A 296 -29.83 -13.72 -6.94
N LYS A 297 -30.89 -13.00 -7.31
CA LYS A 297 -31.30 -12.83 -8.70
C LYS A 297 -30.07 -12.50 -9.54
N GLU A 298 -29.80 -13.33 -10.53
CA GLU A 298 -28.82 -13.05 -11.57
C GLU A 298 -29.15 -11.69 -12.20
N PHE A 299 -28.40 -10.66 -11.82
CA PHE A 299 -28.35 -9.47 -12.65
C PHE A 299 -27.55 -9.87 -13.89
N LYS A 300 -28.21 -9.93 -15.05
CA LYS A 300 -27.60 -10.06 -16.37
C LYS A 300 -27.48 -8.69 -17.04
N PRO A 301 -26.53 -7.82 -16.67
CA PRO A 301 -26.06 -6.85 -17.63
C PRO A 301 -25.15 -7.62 -18.58
N THR A 302 -25.37 -7.53 -19.89
CA THR A 302 -24.36 -7.91 -20.88
C THR A 302 -23.16 -6.97 -20.70
N PRO A 303 -22.05 -7.40 -20.09
CA PRO A 303 -20.86 -6.57 -20.03
C PRO A 303 -20.35 -6.45 -21.46
N LYS A 304 -19.83 -5.28 -21.84
CA LYS A 304 -19.05 -5.19 -23.09
C LYS A 304 -17.94 -6.24 -23.01
N LYS A 305 -17.74 -7.01 -24.09
CA LYS A 305 -16.70 -8.02 -24.19
C LYS A 305 -15.35 -7.46 -23.72
N LEU A 306 -14.66 -8.20 -22.86
CA LEU A 306 -13.49 -7.74 -22.11
C LEU A 306 -12.22 -7.72 -22.99
N GLU A 307 -11.43 -6.63 -22.93
CA GLU A 307 -10.08 -6.56 -23.50
C GLU A 307 -9.05 -6.75 -22.38
N LEU A 308 -8.40 -7.91 -22.34
CA LEU A 308 -7.59 -8.35 -21.19
C LEU A 308 -6.10 -8.49 -21.54
N VAL A 309 -5.23 -7.93 -20.71
CA VAL A 309 -3.79 -8.16 -20.78
C VAL A 309 -3.36 -8.87 -19.50
N ILE A 310 -2.91 -10.11 -19.61
CA ILE A 310 -2.41 -10.89 -18.47
C ILE A 310 -0.90 -10.78 -18.44
N GLY A 311 -0.32 -10.48 -17.28
CA GLY A 311 1.13 -10.39 -17.09
C GLY A 311 1.60 -11.35 -16.01
N THR A 312 2.57 -12.21 -16.33
CA THR A 312 3.21 -13.09 -15.34
C THR A 312 4.73 -13.11 -15.52
N ILE A 313 5.44 -13.53 -14.47
CA ILE A 313 6.88 -13.72 -14.46
C ILE A 313 7.12 -15.17 -14.11
N SER A 314 7.86 -15.90 -14.94
CA SER A 314 8.14 -17.30 -14.64
C SER A 314 9.54 -17.73 -15.00
N ARG A 315 10.11 -18.54 -14.10
CA ARG A 315 11.33 -19.32 -14.30
C ARG A 315 11.08 -20.83 -14.24
N SER A 316 9.85 -21.24 -13.92
CA SER A 316 9.51 -22.63 -13.60
C SER A 316 8.66 -23.22 -14.71
N LYS A 317 9.21 -24.24 -15.39
CA LYS A 317 8.49 -25.02 -16.41
C LYS A 317 7.18 -25.59 -15.85
N LYS A 318 7.22 -26.12 -14.62
CA LYS A 318 6.08 -26.76 -13.95
C LYS A 318 4.97 -25.75 -13.64
N ASN A 319 5.32 -24.64 -12.99
CA ASN A 319 4.37 -23.59 -12.62
C ASN A 319 3.70 -22.99 -13.85
N LEU A 320 4.50 -22.57 -14.84
CA LEU A 320 3.97 -21.96 -16.06
C LEU A 320 3.07 -22.92 -16.85
N THR A 321 3.41 -24.21 -16.91
CA THR A 321 2.57 -25.22 -17.57
C THR A 321 1.22 -25.35 -16.86
N ALA A 322 1.22 -25.45 -15.53
CA ALA A 322 -0.02 -25.58 -14.75
C ALA A 322 -0.90 -24.31 -14.85
N LEU A 323 -0.28 -23.12 -14.77
CA LEU A 323 -0.97 -21.84 -14.96
C LEU A 323 -1.65 -21.79 -16.33
N LEU A 324 -0.90 -22.05 -17.42
CA LEU A 324 -1.43 -21.99 -18.79
C LEU A 324 -2.50 -23.07 -19.04
N GLN A 325 -2.35 -24.27 -18.47
CA GLN A 325 -3.38 -25.31 -18.55
C GLN A 325 -4.67 -24.89 -17.85
N SER A 326 -4.57 -24.30 -16.66
CA SER A 326 -5.74 -23.79 -15.95
C SER A 326 -6.41 -22.62 -16.68
N PHE A 327 -5.61 -21.77 -17.35
CA PHE A 327 -6.13 -20.69 -18.20
C PHE A 327 -6.84 -21.22 -19.45
N GLU A 328 -6.30 -22.26 -20.08
CA GLU A 328 -6.96 -22.92 -21.21
C GLU A 328 -8.32 -23.50 -20.79
N ASN A 329 -8.41 -24.11 -19.61
CA ASN A 329 -9.67 -24.59 -19.06
C ASN A 329 -10.67 -23.45 -18.82
N LEU A 330 -10.20 -22.30 -18.34
CA LEU A 330 -11.02 -21.11 -18.19
C LEU A 330 -11.57 -20.61 -19.54
N LEU A 331 -10.71 -20.57 -20.57
CA LEU A 331 -11.12 -20.18 -21.92
C LEU A 331 -12.15 -21.14 -22.51
N LYS A 332 -11.98 -22.47 -22.33
CA LYS A 332 -12.96 -23.47 -22.80
C LYS A 332 -14.36 -23.21 -22.27
N LEU A 333 -14.48 -22.68 -21.04
CA LEU A 333 -15.76 -22.42 -20.39
C LEU A 333 -16.35 -21.04 -20.74
N TYR A 334 -15.52 -20.00 -20.85
CA TYR A 334 -16.01 -18.60 -20.86
C TYR A 334 -15.37 -17.70 -21.94
N LYS A 335 -14.85 -18.27 -23.03
CA LYS A 335 -14.21 -17.49 -24.12
C LYS A 335 -15.12 -16.39 -24.70
N ASP A 336 -16.43 -16.61 -24.72
CA ASP A 336 -17.38 -15.67 -25.35
C ASP A 336 -17.48 -14.31 -24.63
N ASP A 337 -17.06 -14.24 -23.36
CA ASP A 337 -17.00 -13.02 -22.56
C ASP A 337 -15.75 -12.16 -22.85
N LEU A 338 -14.77 -12.70 -23.59
CA LEU A 338 -13.58 -11.98 -24.03
C LEU A 338 -13.77 -11.39 -25.43
N LYS A 339 -13.38 -10.12 -25.60
CA LYS A 339 -13.22 -9.50 -26.92
C LYS A 339 -11.87 -9.91 -27.51
N GLU A 340 -10.84 -9.78 -26.68
CA GLU A 340 -9.46 -10.11 -27.00
C GLU A 340 -8.68 -10.32 -25.70
N TYR A 341 -7.61 -11.10 -25.78
CA TYR A 341 -6.64 -11.22 -24.69
C TYR A 341 -5.22 -11.34 -25.22
N HIS A 342 -4.25 -10.89 -24.42
CA HIS A 342 -2.83 -11.17 -24.62
C HIS A 342 -2.20 -11.62 -23.30
N PHE A 343 -1.38 -12.68 -23.34
CA PHE A 343 -0.71 -13.20 -22.17
C PHE A 343 0.80 -12.93 -22.25
N TYR A 344 1.27 -11.91 -21.54
CA TYR A 344 2.68 -11.53 -21.46
C TYR A 344 3.38 -12.35 -20.39
N ILE A 345 4.45 -13.03 -20.77
CA ILE A 345 5.27 -13.86 -19.89
C ILE A 345 6.68 -13.28 -19.89
N LEU A 346 7.10 -12.76 -18.75
CA LEU A 346 8.51 -12.41 -18.52
C LEU A 346 9.28 -13.69 -18.20
N ASP A 347 10.00 -14.18 -19.21
CA ASP A 347 10.94 -15.29 -19.12
C ASP A 347 12.24 -14.81 -18.49
N ASN A 348 12.44 -15.20 -17.23
CA ASN A 348 13.67 -14.99 -16.46
C ASN A 348 14.39 -16.33 -16.18
N ALA A 349 14.10 -17.37 -16.96
CA ALA A 349 14.82 -18.63 -16.91
C ALA A 349 16.12 -18.58 -17.73
N LYS A 350 16.92 -19.66 -17.64
CA LYS A 350 18.05 -19.86 -18.57
C LYS A 350 17.51 -19.93 -20.01
N LYS A 351 18.29 -19.41 -20.97
CA LYS A 351 17.93 -19.44 -22.41
C LYS A 351 17.50 -20.86 -22.80
N GLY A 352 16.36 -20.98 -23.47
CA GLY A 352 15.85 -22.26 -23.96
C GLY A 352 15.01 -23.06 -22.96
N PHE A 353 15.06 -22.73 -21.66
CA PHE A 353 14.46 -23.56 -20.61
C PHE A 353 12.93 -23.65 -20.68
N LEU A 354 12.27 -22.59 -21.16
CA LEU A 354 10.81 -22.53 -21.29
C LEU A 354 10.31 -22.78 -22.73
N ASP A 355 11.20 -23.07 -23.69
CA ASP A 355 10.84 -23.16 -25.11
C ASP A 355 9.77 -24.23 -25.37
N GLU A 356 9.87 -25.37 -24.70
CA GLU A 356 8.87 -26.45 -24.78
C GLU A 356 7.49 -26.01 -24.30
N VAL A 357 7.42 -25.18 -23.24
CA VAL A 357 6.14 -24.64 -22.75
C VAL A 357 5.50 -23.75 -23.81
N PHE A 358 6.26 -22.83 -24.40
CA PHE A 358 5.74 -21.98 -25.47
C PHE A 358 5.33 -22.79 -26.71
N ALA A 359 6.05 -23.86 -27.04
CA ALA A 359 5.69 -24.74 -28.15
C ALA A 359 4.37 -25.49 -27.90
N ASN A 360 4.18 -26.00 -26.67
CA ASN A 360 2.98 -26.74 -26.27
C ASN A 360 1.73 -25.86 -26.19
N PHE A 361 1.89 -24.56 -25.92
CA PHE A 361 0.79 -23.59 -25.79
C PHE A 361 0.72 -22.56 -26.92
N LYS A 362 1.26 -22.89 -28.11
CA LYS A 362 1.30 -21.98 -29.28
C LYS A 362 -0.06 -21.52 -29.81
N HIS A 363 -1.14 -22.24 -29.47
CA HIS A 363 -2.52 -21.88 -29.81
C HIS A 363 -3.10 -20.79 -28.92
N LEU A 364 -2.45 -20.48 -27.79
CA LEU A 364 -2.80 -19.34 -26.95
C LEU A 364 -2.07 -18.08 -27.45
N ASN A 365 -2.67 -16.90 -27.25
CA ASN A 365 -2.05 -15.62 -27.60
C ASN A 365 -0.97 -15.21 -26.57
N LEU A 366 0.18 -15.89 -26.62
CA LEU A 366 1.31 -15.69 -25.71
C LEU A 366 2.32 -14.69 -26.29
N VAL A 367 2.80 -13.78 -25.45
CA VAL A 367 3.89 -12.85 -25.77
C VAL A 367 5.05 -13.09 -24.81
N ARG A 368 6.17 -13.59 -25.34
CA ARG A 368 7.38 -13.85 -24.56
C ARG A 368 8.23 -12.58 -24.45
N LEU A 369 8.46 -12.12 -23.23
CA LEU A 369 9.43 -11.07 -22.92
C LEU A 369 10.65 -11.71 -22.29
N ARG A 370 11.85 -11.39 -22.75
CA ARG A 370 13.09 -11.96 -22.18
C ARG A 370 13.84 -10.91 -21.38
N TYR A 371 14.15 -11.23 -20.13
CA TYR A 371 14.96 -10.38 -19.26
C TYR A 371 16.26 -11.09 -18.89
N VAL A 372 17.39 -10.44 -19.17
CA VAL A 372 18.74 -10.99 -18.99
C VAL A 372 19.49 -10.11 -18.00
N GLU A 373 19.11 -10.17 -16.75
CA GLU A 373 19.84 -9.57 -15.63
C GLU A 373 19.58 -10.42 -14.39
N HIS A 374 20.50 -10.42 -13.42
CA HIS A 374 20.35 -11.12 -12.14
C HIS A 374 19.30 -10.41 -11.24
N GLY A 375 18.12 -10.17 -11.79
CA GLY A 375 17.11 -9.29 -11.23
C GLY A 375 16.32 -9.95 -10.11
N TYR A 376 16.25 -9.26 -8.97
CA TYR A 376 15.38 -9.62 -7.87
C TYR A 376 13.90 -9.44 -8.25
N ILE A 377 13.00 -10.05 -7.46
CA ILE A 377 11.53 -10.05 -7.71
C ILE A 377 11.01 -8.64 -8.04
N ALA A 378 11.40 -7.63 -7.25
CA ALA A 378 10.96 -6.25 -7.45
C ALA A 378 11.39 -5.64 -8.80
N GLN A 379 12.58 -5.98 -9.30
CA GLN A 379 13.08 -5.51 -10.58
C GLN A 379 12.32 -6.16 -11.74
N ASN A 380 12.12 -7.48 -11.66
CA ASN A 380 11.34 -8.21 -12.67
C ASN A 380 9.89 -7.69 -12.74
N ARG A 381 9.27 -7.40 -11.58
CA ARG A 381 7.95 -6.75 -11.50
C ARG A 381 7.95 -5.39 -12.16
N THR A 382 8.92 -4.54 -11.81
CA THR A 382 9.04 -3.20 -12.37
C THR A 382 9.21 -3.26 -13.90
N PHE A 383 10.07 -4.14 -14.40
CA PHE A 383 10.30 -4.32 -15.83
C PHE A 383 9.04 -4.77 -16.58
N LEU A 384 8.35 -5.81 -16.09
CA LEU A 384 7.11 -6.29 -16.72
C LEU A 384 6.07 -5.16 -16.78
N GLN A 385 5.84 -4.45 -15.68
CA GLN A 385 4.84 -3.38 -15.62
C GLN A 385 5.21 -2.22 -16.53
N GLN A 386 6.46 -1.77 -16.53
CA GLN A 386 6.92 -0.69 -17.42
C GLN A 386 6.82 -1.07 -18.89
N HIS A 387 7.12 -2.32 -19.25
CA HIS A 387 6.91 -2.81 -20.61
C HIS A 387 5.43 -2.74 -21.01
N LEU A 388 4.53 -3.20 -20.15
CA LEU A 388 3.08 -3.12 -20.37
C LEU A 388 2.60 -1.67 -20.45
N TYR A 389 3.10 -0.78 -19.60
CA TYR A 389 2.80 0.64 -19.64
C TYR A 389 3.19 1.25 -20.98
N GLN A 390 4.44 1.08 -21.42
CA GLN A 390 4.90 1.67 -22.68
C GLN A 390 4.09 1.19 -23.88
N LYS A 391 3.71 -0.09 -23.88
CA LYS A 391 2.94 -0.68 -24.98
C LYS A 391 1.47 -0.25 -24.99
N PHE A 392 0.86 -0.01 -23.83
CA PHE A 392 -0.59 0.15 -23.69
C PHE A 392 -1.03 1.46 -23.01
N LYS A 393 -0.14 2.43 -22.78
CA LYS A 393 -0.46 3.74 -22.18
C LYS A 393 -1.57 4.50 -22.91
N ASP A 394 -1.68 4.31 -24.23
CA ASP A 394 -2.69 4.95 -25.10
C ASP A 394 -3.99 4.11 -25.21
N SER A 395 -4.14 3.01 -24.45
CA SER A 395 -5.27 2.07 -24.53
C SER A 395 -6.15 2.09 -23.26
N PRO A 396 -7.00 3.12 -23.07
CA PRO A 396 -7.74 3.34 -21.80
C PRO A 396 -8.80 2.26 -21.49
N ASN A 397 -9.13 1.41 -22.46
CA ASN A 397 -10.15 0.37 -22.26
C ASN A 397 -9.60 -0.97 -21.77
N LYS A 398 -8.29 -1.19 -21.85
CA LYS A 398 -7.66 -2.46 -21.47
C LYS A 398 -7.58 -2.62 -19.95
N ILE A 399 -7.79 -3.84 -19.50
CA ILE A 399 -7.60 -4.22 -18.09
C ILE A 399 -6.37 -5.11 -18.01
N PHE A 400 -5.51 -4.84 -17.02
CA PHE A 400 -4.30 -5.61 -16.81
C PHE A 400 -4.50 -6.54 -15.61
N TRP A 401 -4.23 -7.82 -15.78
CA TRP A 401 -4.27 -8.81 -14.70
C TRP A 401 -2.86 -9.34 -14.46
N LEU A 402 -2.24 -8.88 -13.39
CA LEU A 402 -0.90 -9.27 -12.99
C LEU A 402 -1.00 -10.44 -12.03
N ILE A 403 -0.43 -11.59 -12.43
CA ILE A 403 -0.55 -12.86 -11.69
C ILE A 403 0.82 -13.54 -11.51
N ASP A 404 1.00 -14.22 -10.38
CA ASP A 404 2.18 -15.07 -10.14
C ASP A 404 2.05 -16.42 -10.82
N ASP A 405 3.19 -17.04 -11.13
CA ASP A 405 3.23 -18.29 -11.88
C ASP A 405 2.77 -19.51 -11.06
N ASP A 406 2.73 -19.40 -9.73
CA ASP A 406 2.24 -20.40 -8.78
C ASP A 406 0.73 -20.31 -8.48
N HIS A 407 -0.01 -19.51 -9.25
CA HIS A 407 -1.47 -19.39 -9.17
C HIS A 407 -2.16 -20.16 -10.30
N LEU A 408 -3.37 -20.65 -10.02
CA LEU A 408 -4.21 -21.38 -10.97
C LEU A 408 -5.58 -20.70 -11.09
N PHE A 409 -6.16 -20.73 -12.29
CA PHE A 409 -7.50 -20.20 -12.59
C PHE A 409 -8.63 -21.11 -12.07
N CYS A 410 -8.64 -21.35 -10.76
CA CYS A 410 -9.68 -22.06 -10.02
C CYS A 410 -9.72 -21.56 -8.56
N VAL A 411 -10.74 -21.94 -7.81
CA VAL A 411 -10.97 -21.54 -6.43
C VAL A 411 -11.17 -22.79 -5.57
N GLN A 412 -10.46 -22.86 -4.45
CA GLN A 412 -10.70 -23.87 -3.42
C GLN A 412 -11.96 -23.52 -2.62
N SER A 413 -12.99 -24.38 -2.65
CA SER A 413 -14.15 -24.32 -1.76
C SER A 413 -14.09 -25.42 -0.69
N LYS A 414 -15.04 -25.42 0.26
CA LYS A 414 -15.19 -26.51 1.23
C LYS A 414 -15.59 -27.84 0.57
N LYS A 415 -16.19 -27.79 -0.63
CA LYS A 415 -16.67 -28.97 -1.39
C LYS A 415 -15.69 -29.43 -2.47
N GLY A 416 -14.55 -28.76 -2.63
CA GLY A 416 -13.58 -29.01 -3.68
C GLY A 416 -13.33 -27.79 -4.58
N ASP A 417 -12.48 -27.96 -5.58
CA ASP A 417 -12.14 -26.89 -6.51
C ASP A 417 -13.26 -26.59 -7.51
N PHE A 418 -13.42 -25.33 -7.89
CA PHE A 418 -14.29 -24.93 -8.99
C PHE A 418 -13.68 -23.77 -9.80
N THR A 419 -14.10 -23.61 -11.06
CA THR A 419 -13.62 -22.52 -11.95
C THR A 419 -14.74 -21.51 -12.19
N PRO A 420 -14.70 -20.33 -11.54
CA PRO A 420 -15.69 -19.29 -11.75
C PRO A 420 -15.48 -18.56 -13.09
N ASN A 421 -16.51 -17.85 -13.55
CA ASN A 421 -16.39 -16.93 -14.67
C ASN A 421 -15.64 -15.65 -14.25
N TYR A 422 -14.30 -15.72 -14.20
CA TYR A 422 -13.46 -14.58 -13.86
C TYR A 422 -13.70 -13.37 -14.77
N PHE A 423 -13.93 -13.60 -16.07
CA PHE A 423 -14.10 -12.53 -17.06
C PHE A 423 -15.35 -11.69 -16.77
N TYR A 424 -16.46 -12.33 -16.40
CA TYR A 424 -17.67 -11.64 -15.95
C TYR A 424 -17.41 -10.75 -14.73
N HIS A 425 -16.76 -11.29 -13.68
CA HIS A 425 -16.48 -10.52 -12.47
C HIS A 425 -15.50 -9.36 -12.72
N ILE A 426 -14.49 -9.54 -13.57
CA ILE A 426 -13.54 -8.50 -13.97
C ILE A 426 -14.25 -7.40 -14.78
N ALA A 427 -15.09 -7.77 -15.75
CA ALA A 427 -15.83 -6.80 -16.54
C ALA A 427 -16.80 -5.98 -15.69
N LYS A 428 -17.47 -6.64 -14.73
CA LYS A 428 -18.36 -5.98 -13.76
C LYS A 428 -17.60 -5.01 -12.86
N SER A 429 -16.43 -5.39 -12.35
CA SER A 429 -15.67 -4.59 -11.39
C SER A 429 -15.08 -3.31 -12.00
N LYS A 430 -14.86 -3.25 -13.32
CA LYS A 430 -14.45 -2.03 -14.04
C LYS A 430 -15.39 -0.84 -13.78
N SER A 431 -16.68 -1.10 -13.59
CA SER A 431 -17.68 -0.05 -13.32
C SER A 431 -17.65 0.52 -11.89
N LEU A 432 -16.85 -0.06 -10.98
CA LEU A 432 -16.81 0.32 -9.58
C LEU A 432 -15.91 1.55 -9.28
N GLY A 433 -15.19 2.06 -10.28
CA GLY A 433 -14.37 3.28 -10.14
C GLY A 433 -13.02 3.10 -9.44
N TYR A 434 -12.54 1.87 -9.27
CA TYR A 434 -11.20 1.59 -8.73
C TYR A 434 -10.12 1.71 -9.80
N ASP A 435 -8.95 2.25 -9.42
CA ASP A 435 -7.75 2.26 -10.28
C ASP A 435 -7.07 0.88 -10.32
N ALA A 436 -7.10 0.16 -9.18
CA ALA A 436 -6.68 -1.24 -9.08
C ALA A 436 -7.46 -1.99 -7.98
N LEU A 437 -7.61 -3.30 -8.17
CA LEU A 437 -8.19 -4.22 -7.19
C LEU A 437 -7.19 -5.35 -6.89
N PHE A 438 -6.87 -5.52 -5.62
CA PHE A 438 -6.08 -6.64 -5.11
C PHE A 438 -7.02 -7.81 -4.84
N CYS A 439 -6.84 -8.88 -5.61
CA CYS A 439 -7.70 -10.03 -5.53
C CYS A 439 -7.10 -11.03 -4.54
N LEU A 440 -7.95 -11.66 -3.72
CA LEU A 440 -7.51 -12.62 -2.71
C LEU A 440 -6.92 -13.90 -3.34
N ASN A 441 -6.45 -14.83 -2.50
CA ASN A 441 -5.98 -16.15 -2.91
C ASN A 441 -6.72 -17.23 -2.12
N SER A 442 -6.96 -18.39 -2.73
CA SER A 442 -7.53 -19.57 -2.08
C SER A 442 -6.49 -20.68 -1.92
N HIS A 443 -6.83 -21.69 -1.11
CA HIS A 443 -5.99 -22.82 -0.71
C HIS A 443 -4.86 -22.41 0.25
N ILE A 444 -3.62 -22.32 -0.20
CA ILE A 444 -2.46 -22.09 0.69
C ILE A 444 -2.22 -20.59 0.85
N PRO A 445 -1.95 -20.07 2.06
CA PRO A 445 -1.65 -18.65 2.25
C PRO A 445 -0.31 -18.25 1.58
N PRO A 446 -0.22 -17.06 0.95
CA PRO A 446 0.97 -16.59 0.25
C PRO A 446 2.06 -16.05 1.21
N LEU A 447 2.46 -16.83 2.22
CA LEU A 447 3.45 -16.47 3.25
C LEU A 447 4.53 -17.56 3.37
N PRO A 448 5.76 -17.29 3.86
CA PRO A 448 6.73 -18.34 4.16
C PRO A 448 6.13 -19.37 5.13
N PHE A 449 6.39 -20.66 4.92
CA PHE A 449 5.72 -21.73 5.68
C PHE A 449 6.02 -21.65 7.19
N SER A 450 7.22 -21.22 7.55
CA SER A 450 7.63 -20.96 8.94
C SER A 450 6.72 -19.95 9.67
N SER A 451 5.93 -19.16 8.91
CA SER A 451 4.91 -18.25 9.46
C SER A 451 3.61 -18.92 9.90
N ALA A 452 3.46 -20.22 9.64
CA ALA A 452 2.30 -21.02 9.97
C ALA A 452 2.68 -22.34 10.69
N LEU A 453 3.97 -22.66 10.85
CA LEU A 453 4.41 -23.94 11.40
C LEU A 453 3.75 -24.26 12.75
N ARG A 454 3.64 -23.29 13.66
CA ARG A 454 3.13 -23.53 15.01
C ARG A 454 1.64 -23.84 15.00
N VAL A 455 0.80 -23.13 14.24
CA VAL A 455 -0.62 -23.49 14.06
C VAL A 455 -0.79 -24.85 13.37
N GLN A 456 0.07 -25.21 12.42
CA GLN A 456 0.01 -26.53 11.76
C GLN A 456 0.29 -27.68 12.75
N LEU A 457 1.32 -27.52 13.59
CA LEU A 457 1.64 -28.49 14.63
C LEU A 457 0.57 -28.56 15.73
N LEU A 458 -0.02 -27.42 16.10
CA LEU A 458 -1.14 -27.38 17.03
C LEU A 458 -2.32 -28.20 16.50
N ASP A 459 -2.71 -27.97 15.25
CA ASP A 459 -3.81 -28.70 14.63
C ASP A 459 -3.46 -30.19 14.53
N PHE A 460 -2.24 -30.55 14.12
CA PHE A 460 -1.80 -31.95 14.07
C PHE A 460 -1.87 -32.65 15.44
N TYR A 461 -1.39 -31.98 16.50
CA TYR A 461 -1.45 -32.50 17.87
C TYR A 461 -2.89 -32.83 18.28
N TYR A 462 -3.81 -31.88 18.11
CA TYR A 462 -5.21 -32.11 18.47
C TYR A 462 -5.86 -33.18 17.57
N HIS A 463 -5.54 -33.27 16.28
CA HIS A 463 -6.05 -34.39 15.46
C HIS A 463 -5.65 -35.75 16.01
N LEU A 464 -4.38 -35.93 16.38
CA LEU A 464 -3.90 -37.20 16.94
C LEU A 464 -4.59 -37.54 18.26
N LEU A 465 -4.81 -36.53 19.10
CA LEU A 465 -5.56 -36.66 20.35
C LEU A 465 -7.01 -37.14 20.11
N HIS A 466 -7.70 -36.59 19.11
CA HIS A 466 -9.06 -36.99 18.77
C HIS A 466 -9.11 -38.35 18.07
N LEU A 467 -8.16 -38.69 17.20
CA LEU A 467 -8.13 -40.02 16.55
C LEU A 467 -7.89 -41.17 17.53
N LYS A 468 -7.27 -40.89 18.69
CA LYS A 468 -7.16 -41.84 19.81
C LYS A 468 -8.53 -42.21 20.41
N ALA A 469 -9.58 -41.45 20.11
CA ALA A 469 -10.87 -41.57 20.75
C ALA A 469 -12.05 -41.44 19.77
N HIS A 470 -12.91 -42.44 19.74
CA HIS A 470 -14.01 -42.46 18.80
C HIS A 470 -15.05 -41.36 19.08
N LYS A 471 -15.36 -40.57 18.04
CA LYS A 471 -16.58 -39.76 17.79
C LYS A 471 -16.67 -38.38 18.45
N PHE A 472 -16.09 -37.38 17.79
CA PHE A 472 -16.64 -36.01 17.75
C PHE A 472 -16.68 -35.49 16.31
N THR A 473 -17.79 -34.85 15.95
CA THR A 473 -17.92 -34.15 14.67
C THR A 473 -17.62 -32.68 14.93
N PRO A 474 -16.50 -32.12 14.42
CA PRO A 474 -16.13 -30.73 14.69
C PRO A 474 -17.23 -29.75 14.27
N LYS A 475 -17.53 -28.75 15.10
CA LYS A 475 -18.32 -27.57 14.66
C LYS A 475 -17.62 -26.91 13.47
N SER A 476 -18.41 -26.33 12.55
CA SER A 476 -17.88 -25.64 11.38
C SER A 476 -16.85 -24.59 11.77
N ASN A 477 -15.67 -24.67 11.16
CA ASN A 477 -14.66 -23.64 11.30
C ASN A 477 -15.20 -22.33 10.68
N SER A 478 -15.37 -21.29 11.49
CA SER A 478 -15.57 -19.92 11.00
C SER A 478 -14.20 -19.25 10.96
N PRO A 479 -13.56 -19.14 9.78
CA PRO A 479 -12.22 -18.61 9.69
C PRO A 479 -12.20 -17.10 9.95
N MET A 480 -11.26 -16.65 10.78
CA MET A 480 -10.84 -15.25 10.89
C MET A 480 -9.94 -14.88 9.70
N GLN A 481 -9.75 -13.59 9.41
CA GLN A 481 -9.06 -13.12 8.20
C GLN A 481 -7.61 -13.64 8.07
N ASP A 482 -6.91 -13.90 9.18
CA ASP A 482 -5.52 -14.37 9.25
C ASP A 482 -5.34 -15.59 10.16
N PHE A 483 -6.38 -16.44 10.26
CA PHE A 483 -6.42 -17.60 11.15
C PHE A 483 -5.29 -18.63 10.93
N TYR A 484 -4.59 -18.58 9.79
CA TYR A 484 -3.45 -19.42 9.45
C TYR A 484 -2.09 -18.85 9.91
N TYR A 485 -2.05 -17.61 10.42
CA TYR A 485 -0.79 -16.88 10.68
C TYR A 485 -0.40 -16.90 12.16
N ASP A 486 0.84 -17.30 12.45
CA ASP A 486 1.37 -17.44 13.81
C ASP A 486 1.74 -16.12 14.50
N TYR A 487 1.97 -15.06 13.72
CA TYR A 487 2.49 -13.78 14.22
C TYR A 487 1.49 -12.64 14.10
N SER A 488 0.19 -12.97 14.13
CA SER A 488 -0.87 -11.96 14.06
C SER A 488 -0.70 -10.87 15.11
N ASN A 489 -1.12 -9.67 14.74
CA ASN A 489 -1.12 -8.49 15.60
C ASN A 489 -2.52 -7.85 15.68
N SER A 490 -3.56 -8.56 15.24
CA SER A 490 -4.95 -8.09 15.21
C SER A 490 -5.94 -9.12 15.73
N HIS A 491 -5.72 -10.40 15.46
CA HIS A 491 -6.58 -11.50 15.93
C HIS A 491 -5.71 -12.51 16.67
N PHE A 492 -6.17 -13.01 17.81
CA PHE A 492 -5.36 -13.86 18.68
C PHE A 492 -6.09 -15.14 19.09
N GLU A 493 -7.40 -15.20 18.89
CA GLU A 493 -8.26 -16.30 19.27
C GLU A 493 -7.93 -17.57 18.49
N HIS A 494 -7.47 -17.47 17.24
CA HIS A 494 -7.09 -18.63 16.45
C HIS A 494 -5.79 -19.29 16.90
N LEU A 495 -4.99 -18.64 17.75
CA LEU A 495 -3.65 -19.11 18.10
C LEU A 495 -3.70 -20.36 18.96
N GLU A 496 -4.62 -20.53 19.91
CA GLU A 496 -4.69 -21.79 20.69
C GLU A 496 -5.96 -22.60 20.39
N TYR A 497 -6.69 -22.22 19.33
CA TYR A 497 -7.89 -22.90 18.84
C TYR A 497 -7.55 -23.94 17.75
N PRO A 498 -7.92 -25.22 17.91
CA PRO A 498 -7.64 -26.27 16.93
C PRO A 498 -8.63 -26.27 15.75
N TYR A 499 -8.09 -26.37 14.54
CA TYR A 499 -8.84 -26.57 13.30
C TYR A 499 -8.71 -28.01 12.82
N PHE A 500 -9.86 -28.63 12.50
CA PHE A 500 -9.92 -30.02 12.06
C PHE A 500 -10.23 -30.16 10.57
N ILE A 501 -9.70 -31.22 9.96
CA ILE A 501 -10.02 -31.74 8.63
C ILE A 501 -10.60 -33.16 8.75
N ASP A 502 -11.46 -33.54 7.82
CA ASP A 502 -12.16 -34.84 7.84
C ASP A 502 -11.38 -35.89 7.04
N VAL A 503 -10.43 -36.55 7.71
CA VAL A 503 -9.54 -37.57 7.12
C VAL A 503 -9.26 -38.69 8.14
N ASP A 504 -8.98 -39.89 7.64
CA ASP A 504 -8.50 -40.99 8.49
C ASP A 504 -7.03 -40.81 8.93
N LEU A 505 -6.57 -41.63 9.87
CA LEU A 505 -5.20 -41.53 10.43
C LEU A 505 -4.13 -41.69 9.35
N LYS A 506 -4.30 -42.63 8.42
CA LYS A 506 -3.30 -42.90 7.39
C LYS A 506 -3.16 -41.69 6.46
N THR A 507 -4.27 -41.18 5.96
CA THR A 507 -4.34 -39.99 5.11
C THR A 507 -3.80 -38.75 5.84
N LEU A 508 -4.14 -38.58 7.13
CA LEU A 508 -3.59 -37.51 7.96
C LEU A 508 -2.05 -37.57 8.01
N LEU A 509 -1.49 -38.74 8.32
CA LEU A 509 -0.05 -38.93 8.44
C LEU A 509 0.67 -38.75 7.10
N GLU A 510 0.08 -39.20 5.98
CA GLU A 510 0.60 -38.97 4.62
C GLU A 510 0.60 -37.48 4.27
N GLN A 511 -0.51 -36.77 4.49
CA GLN A 511 -0.61 -35.34 4.22
C GLN A 511 0.34 -34.53 5.10
N THR A 512 0.49 -34.89 6.38
CA THR A 512 1.34 -34.16 7.34
C THR A 512 2.82 -34.19 6.95
N LEU A 513 3.27 -35.18 6.18
CA LEU A 513 4.63 -35.18 5.62
C LEU A 513 4.89 -34.03 4.65
N LEU A 514 3.85 -33.43 4.05
CA LEU A 514 4.00 -32.26 3.18
C LEU A 514 4.49 -31.01 3.95
N LEU A 515 4.36 -30.99 5.28
CA LEU A 515 4.91 -29.92 6.11
C LEU A 515 6.44 -29.79 5.92
N LYS A 516 7.17 -30.90 5.70
CA LYS A 516 8.63 -30.89 5.48
C LYS A 516 9.02 -30.17 4.18
N GLU A 517 8.10 -30.16 3.22
CA GLU A 517 8.20 -29.50 1.92
C GLU A 517 7.69 -28.05 1.93
N GLY A 518 7.33 -27.52 3.10
CA GLY A 518 6.85 -26.14 3.26
C GLY A 518 5.41 -25.92 2.79
N VAL A 519 4.58 -26.97 2.79
CA VAL A 519 3.19 -26.94 2.33
C VAL A 519 2.25 -27.04 3.53
N SER A 520 1.33 -26.09 3.68
CA SER A 520 0.32 -26.12 4.73
C SER A 520 -0.74 -27.18 4.45
N VAL A 521 -1.02 -28.02 5.45
CA VAL A 521 -2.00 -29.11 5.41
C VAL A 521 -3.32 -28.68 6.03
N PHE A 522 -3.26 -27.93 7.12
CA PHE A 522 -4.42 -27.39 7.83
C PHE A 522 -4.66 -25.93 7.44
N ARG A 523 -5.85 -25.43 7.78
CA ARG A 523 -6.22 -24.01 7.67
C ARG A 523 -6.18 -23.45 6.24
N HIS A 524 -6.68 -24.22 5.27
CA HIS A 524 -6.82 -23.75 3.89
C HIS A 524 -7.81 -22.59 3.79
N ILE A 525 -7.47 -21.61 2.95
CA ILE A 525 -8.35 -20.49 2.62
C ILE A 525 -9.39 -20.98 1.61
N THR A 526 -10.67 -20.87 1.94
CA THR A 526 -11.75 -21.33 1.06
C THR A 526 -12.77 -20.23 0.80
N PHE A 527 -13.36 -20.24 -0.40
CA PHE A 527 -14.42 -19.32 -0.80
C PHE A 527 -15.55 -20.08 -1.49
N GLU A 528 -16.77 -19.59 -1.33
CA GLU A 528 -17.96 -20.13 -1.99
C GLU A 528 -18.39 -19.22 -3.16
N PRO A 529 -19.11 -19.74 -4.18
CA PRO A 529 -19.50 -18.95 -5.36
C PRO A 529 -20.21 -17.62 -5.04
N LYS A 530 -20.99 -17.57 -3.96
CA LYS A 530 -21.71 -16.36 -3.50
C LYS A 530 -20.78 -15.23 -3.04
N ASP A 531 -19.55 -15.56 -2.65
CA ASP A 531 -18.58 -14.61 -2.10
C ASP A 531 -17.90 -13.81 -3.24
N LEU A 532 -17.94 -14.33 -4.48
CA LEU A 532 -17.18 -13.81 -5.61
C LEU A 532 -17.63 -12.42 -6.07
N GLY A 533 -16.65 -11.57 -6.39
CA GLY A 533 -16.83 -10.20 -6.85
C GLY A 533 -17.17 -9.19 -5.74
N GLN A 534 -17.22 -9.62 -4.47
CA GLN A 534 -17.47 -8.73 -3.34
C GLN A 534 -16.21 -7.94 -2.98
N ILE A 535 -16.38 -6.65 -2.68
CA ILE A 535 -15.30 -5.78 -2.18
C ILE A 535 -15.17 -5.98 -0.67
N THR A 536 -14.02 -6.47 -0.22
CA THR A 536 -13.73 -6.70 1.21
C THR A 536 -13.16 -5.46 1.88
N GLN A 537 -12.34 -4.69 1.15
CA GLN A 537 -11.75 -3.45 1.66
C GLN A 537 -11.85 -2.36 0.59
N LYS A 538 -12.49 -1.24 0.96
CA LYS A 538 -12.62 -0.09 0.06
C LYS A 538 -11.30 0.65 -0.18
N TYR A 539 -10.37 0.53 0.77
CA TYR A 539 -9.01 1.05 0.68
C TYR A 539 -8.06 -0.07 1.12
N SER A 540 -7.14 -0.48 0.26
CA SER A 540 -6.14 -1.49 0.59
C SER A 540 -4.77 -1.11 0.04
N VAL A 541 -3.73 -1.52 0.76
CA VAL A 541 -2.33 -1.51 0.28
C VAL A 541 -1.74 -2.92 0.25
N TYR A 542 -2.58 -3.95 0.41
CA TYR A 542 -2.18 -5.36 0.52
C TYR A 542 -2.10 -6.03 -0.84
N ARG A 543 -1.33 -5.43 -1.74
CA ARG A 543 -1.09 -5.99 -3.07
C ARG A 543 -0.27 -7.28 -2.97
N GLY A 544 -0.78 -8.33 -3.60
CA GLY A 544 -0.08 -9.60 -3.79
C GLY A 544 0.03 -10.00 -5.26
N GLY A 545 0.32 -11.27 -5.49
CA GLY A 545 0.47 -11.89 -6.80
C GLY A 545 -0.82 -12.08 -7.60
N ASN A 546 -1.92 -11.43 -7.23
CA ASN A 546 -3.20 -11.46 -7.95
C ASN A 546 -3.79 -10.05 -7.95
N THR A 547 -3.49 -9.27 -9.00
CA THR A 547 -3.83 -7.85 -9.06
C THR A 547 -4.49 -7.49 -10.39
N LEU A 548 -5.66 -6.84 -10.32
CA LEU A 548 -6.29 -6.17 -11.45
C LEU A 548 -5.91 -4.70 -11.45
N VAL A 549 -5.45 -4.17 -12.58
CA VAL A 549 -5.14 -2.76 -12.78
C VAL A 549 -6.04 -2.24 -13.90
N PHE A 550 -6.85 -1.23 -13.59
CA PHE A 550 -7.76 -0.58 -14.54
C PHE A 550 -7.16 0.71 -15.11
N ASN A 551 -6.28 1.36 -14.35
CA ASN A 551 -5.58 2.57 -14.78
C ASN A 551 -4.13 2.25 -15.14
N ALA A 552 -3.80 2.35 -16.43
CA ALA A 552 -2.47 2.02 -16.95
C ALA A 552 -1.33 2.84 -16.30
N GLN A 553 -1.60 4.04 -15.78
CA GLN A 553 -0.58 4.89 -15.14
C GLN A 553 0.07 4.19 -13.94
N LEU A 554 -0.67 3.33 -13.23
CA LEU A 554 -0.15 2.61 -12.07
C LEU A 554 0.97 1.62 -12.46
N LEU A 555 0.99 1.15 -13.72
CA LEU A 555 2.05 0.27 -14.24
C LEU A 555 3.40 0.98 -14.39
N ASN A 556 3.41 2.32 -14.41
CA ASN A 556 4.65 3.10 -14.46
C ASN A 556 5.32 3.21 -13.07
N THR A 557 4.57 2.96 -11.99
CA THR A 557 5.10 3.01 -10.62
C THR A 557 6.05 1.82 -10.37
N PRO A 558 7.27 2.04 -9.87
CA PRO A 558 8.20 0.95 -9.58
C PRO A 558 7.80 0.17 -8.31
N ASN A 559 8.16 -1.12 -8.27
CA ASN A 559 8.15 -1.89 -7.03
C ASN A 559 9.34 -1.47 -6.17
N TYR A 560 9.12 -0.45 -5.34
CA TYR A 560 10.19 0.20 -4.57
C TYR A 560 10.87 -0.75 -3.55
N VAL A 561 12.20 -0.72 -3.54
CA VAL A 561 13.07 -1.37 -2.55
C VAL A 561 14.25 -0.45 -2.20
N LEU A 562 14.66 -0.43 -0.93
CA LEU A 562 15.85 0.28 -0.47
C LEU A 562 17.07 -0.63 -0.62
N ASP A 563 18.03 -0.20 -1.45
CA ASP A 563 19.19 -0.98 -1.92
C ASP A 563 18.80 -2.23 -2.74
N SER A 564 19.25 -2.30 -4.00
CA SER A 564 18.91 -3.36 -4.96
C SER A 564 19.45 -4.76 -4.60
N THR A 565 20.08 -4.91 -3.43
CA THR A 565 20.78 -6.13 -3.00
C THR A 565 20.16 -6.79 -1.76
N ARG A 566 19.15 -6.19 -1.12
CA ARG A 566 18.45 -6.79 0.02
C ARG A 566 17.05 -7.25 -0.39
N TYR A 567 16.84 -8.55 -0.28
CA TYR A 567 15.59 -9.23 -0.65
C TYR A 567 14.41 -8.65 0.14
N ASN A 568 13.55 -7.87 -0.52
CA ASN A 568 12.29 -7.34 0.01
C ASN A 568 11.11 -8.09 -0.63
N ARG A 569 10.59 -9.10 0.07
CA ARG A 569 9.49 -9.95 -0.40
C ARG A 569 8.15 -9.22 -0.54
N ARG A 570 8.01 -8.04 0.09
CA ARG A 570 6.76 -7.26 0.10
C ARG A 570 6.84 -5.99 -0.75
N SER A 571 7.66 -5.99 -1.80
CA SER A 571 7.78 -4.86 -2.72
C SER A 571 6.46 -4.47 -3.41
N ASP A 572 5.55 -5.43 -3.61
CA ASP A 572 4.19 -5.17 -4.14
C ASP A 572 3.38 -4.26 -3.19
N PHE A 573 3.58 -4.39 -1.87
CA PHE A 573 2.95 -3.49 -0.87
C PHE A 573 3.52 -2.08 -1.02
N ASN A 574 4.83 -1.93 -1.25
CA ASN A 574 5.45 -0.61 -1.45
C ASN A 574 4.92 0.08 -2.71
N TRP A 575 4.70 -0.68 -3.79
CA TRP A 575 4.03 -0.17 -4.99
C TRP A 575 2.63 0.36 -4.68
N ALA A 576 1.84 -0.38 -3.89
CA ALA A 576 0.49 0.02 -3.52
C ALA A 576 0.51 1.26 -2.60
N ILE A 577 1.44 1.30 -1.65
CA ILE A 577 1.67 2.43 -0.74
C ILE A 577 1.99 3.71 -1.53
N ILE A 578 2.87 3.64 -2.53
CA ILE A 578 3.22 4.79 -3.37
C ILE A 578 1.97 5.29 -4.12
N ASN A 579 1.27 4.39 -4.80
CA ASN A 579 0.07 4.74 -5.56
C ASN A 579 -1.06 5.29 -4.69
N ALA A 580 -1.24 4.76 -3.47
CA ALA A 580 -2.29 5.19 -2.57
C ALA A 580 -1.95 6.48 -1.80
N ASN A 581 -0.76 6.56 -1.19
CA ASN A 581 -0.42 7.69 -0.30
C ASN A 581 0.12 8.90 -1.06
N LEU A 582 0.89 8.68 -2.13
CA LEU A 582 1.54 9.77 -2.88
C LEU A 582 0.67 10.18 -4.08
N PHE A 583 0.28 9.22 -4.93
CA PHE A 583 -0.50 9.51 -6.13
C PHE A 583 -2.02 9.54 -5.92
N ARG A 584 -2.50 9.16 -4.73
CA ARG A 584 -3.92 9.22 -4.32
C ARG A 584 -4.87 8.40 -5.20
N TYR A 585 -4.39 7.32 -5.80
CA TYR A 585 -5.22 6.39 -6.55
C TYR A 585 -6.14 5.57 -5.64
N GLN A 586 -7.31 5.19 -6.16
CA GLN A 586 -8.31 4.38 -5.46
C GLN A 586 -7.98 2.89 -5.61
N LEU A 587 -7.44 2.30 -4.54
CA LEU A 587 -7.04 0.89 -4.49
C LEU A 587 -7.92 0.11 -3.52
N GLY A 588 -8.51 -1.00 -3.97
CA GLY A 588 -9.40 -1.84 -3.15
C GLY A 588 -8.99 -3.30 -3.11
N GLU A 589 -9.70 -4.08 -2.29
CA GLU A 589 -9.55 -5.54 -2.21
C GLU A 589 -10.85 -6.22 -2.60
N MET A 590 -10.77 -7.30 -3.39
CA MET A 590 -11.92 -8.03 -3.91
C MET A 590 -11.76 -9.54 -3.72
N ILE A 591 -12.86 -10.22 -3.41
CA ILE A 591 -12.95 -11.69 -3.44
C ILE A 591 -13.06 -12.12 -4.90
N LEU A 592 -11.91 -12.30 -5.55
CA LEU A 592 -11.81 -12.98 -6.84
C LEU A 592 -10.56 -13.87 -6.82
N PRO A 593 -10.59 -14.93 -6.00
CA PRO A 593 -9.40 -15.64 -5.64
C PRO A 593 -8.87 -16.48 -6.78
N LEU A 594 -7.55 -16.57 -6.91
CA LEU A 594 -6.90 -17.64 -7.65
C LEU A 594 -6.43 -18.71 -6.64
N LYS A 595 -6.37 -19.98 -7.05
CA LYS A 595 -5.84 -21.06 -6.20
C LYS A 595 -4.32 -20.96 -6.20
N HIS A 596 -3.74 -20.74 -5.03
CA HIS A 596 -2.30 -20.76 -4.85
C HIS A 596 -1.89 -22.15 -4.37
N ASP A 597 -1.22 -22.91 -5.25
CA ASP A 597 -0.89 -24.31 -5.04
C ASP A 597 0.63 -24.52 -4.91
N ARG A 598 1.09 -24.60 -3.65
CA ARG A 598 2.50 -24.82 -3.33
C ARG A 598 3.00 -26.24 -3.48
N THR A 599 2.13 -27.19 -3.81
CA THR A 599 2.59 -28.55 -4.18
C THR A 599 3.33 -28.53 -5.54
N LEU A 600 3.15 -27.46 -6.32
CA LEU A 600 3.81 -27.27 -7.60
C LEU A 600 5.27 -26.83 -7.47
N ASP A 601 5.59 -25.98 -6.50
CA ASP A 601 6.95 -25.48 -6.22
C ASP A 601 7.23 -25.53 -4.71
N THR A 602 7.65 -26.69 -4.24
CA THR A 602 7.94 -26.90 -2.82
C THR A 602 9.25 -26.23 -2.42
N THR A 603 9.29 -25.68 -1.21
CA THR A 603 10.54 -25.18 -0.62
C THR A 603 10.77 -25.95 0.67
N PRO A 604 11.78 -26.82 0.73
CA PRO A 604 12.08 -27.56 1.94
C PRO A 604 12.21 -26.62 3.14
N PHE A 605 11.68 -27.02 4.29
CA PHE A 605 11.62 -26.18 5.49
C PHE A 605 12.97 -25.54 5.86
N LYS A 606 14.08 -26.28 5.72
CA LYS A 606 15.44 -25.76 6.00
C LYS A 606 15.79 -24.52 5.17
N GLN A 607 15.30 -24.42 3.94
CA GLN A 607 15.51 -23.28 3.04
C GLN A 607 14.48 -22.16 3.26
N ASP A 608 13.39 -22.43 3.99
CA ASP A 608 12.34 -21.45 4.29
C ASP A 608 12.76 -20.44 5.38
N GLY A 609 13.75 -20.78 6.23
CA GLY A 609 14.21 -19.90 7.32
C GLY A 609 14.72 -18.53 6.85
N GLU A 610 15.48 -18.47 5.75
CA GLU A 610 15.93 -17.20 5.16
C GLU A 610 14.77 -16.40 4.56
N LYS A 611 13.82 -17.09 3.91
CA LYS A 611 12.59 -16.48 3.36
C LYS A 611 11.74 -15.88 4.48
N PHE A 612 11.64 -16.59 5.61
CA PHE A 612 10.93 -16.15 6.80
C PHE A 612 11.54 -14.87 7.38
N TYR A 613 12.85 -14.85 7.62
CA TYR A 613 13.51 -13.66 8.18
C TYR A 613 13.42 -12.44 7.24
N SER A 614 13.58 -12.64 5.94
CA SER A 614 13.36 -11.58 4.94
C SER A 614 11.90 -11.09 4.93
N ASP A 615 10.92 -11.97 5.09
CA ASP A 615 9.51 -11.56 5.19
C ASP A 615 9.26 -10.72 6.45
N LEU A 616 9.83 -11.08 7.60
CA LEU A 616 9.74 -10.26 8.82
C LEU A 616 10.36 -8.86 8.62
N GLN A 617 11.53 -8.78 7.99
CA GLN A 617 12.15 -7.50 7.64
C GLN A 617 11.25 -6.68 6.71
N SER A 618 10.65 -7.34 5.71
CA SER A 618 9.75 -6.70 4.75
C SER A 618 8.44 -6.26 5.40
N LEU A 619 7.92 -7.02 6.38
CA LEU A 619 6.74 -6.70 7.19
C LEU A 619 6.96 -5.43 8.01
N VAL A 620 8.11 -5.31 8.69
CA VAL A 620 8.48 -4.10 9.42
C VAL A 620 8.65 -2.94 8.45
N PHE A 621 9.36 -3.17 7.33
CA PHE A 621 9.65 -2.12 6.37
C PHE A 621 8.41 -1.52 5.73
N TYR A 622 7.46 -2.33 5.22
CA TYR A 622 6.29 -1.75 4.54
C TYR A 622 5.43 -0.93 5.51
N ARG A 623 5.33 -1.32 6.79
CA ARG A 623 4.58 -0.55 7.81
C ARG A 623 5.23 0.80 8.07
N PHE A 624 6.53 0.79 8.28
CA PHE A 624 7.35 2.01 8.36
C PHE A 624 7.19 2.86 7.11
N PHE A 625 7.27 2.25 5.93
CA PHE A 625 7.19 2.92 4.63
C PHE A 625 5.80 3.53 4.37
N ASN A 626 4.73 2.86 4.78
CA ASN A 626 3.37 3.38 4.72
C ASN A 626 3.20 4.63 5.58
N ASP A 627 3.69 4.60 6.82
CA ASP A 627 3.62 5.77 7.70
C ASP A 627 4.56 6.89 7.21
N LEU A 628 5.75 6.55 6.67
CA LEU A 628 6.72 7.52 6.14
C LEU A 628 6.17 8.25 4.92
N THR A 629 5.54 7.54 3.97
CA THR A 629 5.00 8.14 2.74
C THR A 629 3.82 9.07 3.03
N LYS A 630 3.03 8.82 4.07
CA LYS A 630 2.01 9.76 4.57
C LYS A 630 2.62 11.04 5.17
N ASN A 631 3.88 10.96 5.62
CA ASN A 631 4.60 12.02 6.33
C ASN A 631 5.91 12.39 5.60
N LEU A 632 5.93 12.34 4.27
CA LEU A 632 7.17 12.39 3.49
C LEU A 632 7.96 13.70 3.70
N ASN A 633 7.25 14.80 3.98
CA ASN A 633 7.82 16.13 4.21
C ASN A 633 7.99 16.49 5.69
N ALA A 634 7.81 15.52 6.59
CA ALA A 634 7.86 15.78 8.02
C ALA A 634 9.27 16.13 8.53
N ASN A 635 9.31 16.86 9.64
CA ASN A 635 10.53 17.22 10.35
C ASN A 635 11.09 16.03 11.15
N ASP A 636 12.27 16.21 11.75
CA ASP A 636 12.94 15.14 12.50
C ASP A 636 12.15 14.68 13.74
N GLU A 637 11.36 15.56 14.37
CA GLU A 637 10.52 15.24 15.52
C GLU A 637 9.43 14.22 15.17
N ILE A 638 8.67 14.47 14.11
CA ILE A 638 7.63 13.55 13.61
C ILE A 638 8.26 12.24 13.12
N LEU A 639 9.42 12.31 12.46
CA LEU A 639 10.16 11.11 12.04
C LEU A 639 10.58 10.26 13.25
N ASN A 640 11.05 10.88 14.33
CA ASN A 640 11.39 10.17 15.57
C ASN A 640 10.17 9.49 16.18
N ALA A 641 9.01 10.15 16.26
CA ALA A 641 7.77 9.54 16.76
C ALA A 641 7.35 8.31 15.91
N LEU A 642 7.51 8.39 14.60
CA LEU A 642 7.25 7.29 13.68
C LEU A 642 8.24 6.13 13.86
N LEU A 643 9.51 6.44 14.12
CA LEU A 643 10.55 5.46 14.44
C LEU A 643 10.28 4.78 15.78
N ASP A 644 9.82 5.51 16.80
CA ASP A 644 9.44 4.94 18.09
C ASP A 644 8.30 3.93 17.94
N LYS A 645 7.26 4.27 17.18
CA LYS A 645 6.16 3.36 16.83
C LYS A 645 6.68 2.12 16.10
N THR A 646 7.55 2.30 15.11
CA THR A 646 8.14 1.20 14.32
C THR A 646 9.01 0.29 15.19
N ASN A 647 9.85 0.86 16.03
CA ASN A 647 10.76 0.15 16.92
C ASN A 647 10.00 -0.57 18.05
N ALA A 648 8.89 0.00 18.53
CA ALA A 648 7.97 -0.69 19.44
C ALA A 648 7.32 -1.91 18.75
N PHE A 649 6.92 -1.78 17.49
CA PHE A 649 6.42 -2.92 16.71
C PHE A 649 7.48 -4.00 16.50
N ILE A 650 8.74 -3.62 16.21
CA ILE A 650 9.85 -4.59 16.12
C ILE A 650 9.98 -5.37 17.44
N LYS A 651 9.95 -4.69 18.58
CA LYS A 651 10.06 -5.32 19.90
C LYS A 651 8.97 -6.36 20.14
N ASP A 652 7.75 -5.99 19.81
CA ASP A 652 6.54 -6.81 19.94
C ASP A 652 6.50 -7.98 18.94
N LEU A 653 6.95 -7.77 17.69
CA LEU A 653 7.09 -8.83 16.70
C LEU A 653 8.13 -9.87 17.15
N MET A 654 9.30 -9.43 17.59
CA MET A 654 10.36 -10.34 18.00
C MET A 654 10.02 -11.13 19.27
N SER A 655 9.19 -10.58 20.17
CA SER A 655 8.70 -11.36 21.31
C SER A 655 7.74 -12.48 20.88
N ARG A 656 6.87 -12.24 19.89
CA ARG A 656 6.06 -13.31 19.26
C ARG A 656 6.91 -14.36 18.57
N VAL A 657 7.94 -13.95 17.81
CA VAL A 657 8.87 -14.90 17.17
C VAL A 657 9.51 -15.81 18.21
N TYR A 658 10.10 -15.23 19.27
CA TYR A 658 10.75 -16.02 20.31
C TYR A 658 9.78 -16.95 21.07
N ALA A 659 8.60 -16.45 21.44
CA ALA A 659 7.58 -17.25 22.10
C ALA A 659 7.17 -18.44 21.23
N ASN A 660 7.02 -18.26 19.92
CA ASN A 660 6.64 -19.34 19.01
C ASN A 660 7.75 -20.37 18.84
N LEU A 661 9.04 -20.01 18.92
CA LEU A 661 10.13 -21.00 18.94
C LEU A 661 9.97 -21.96 20.14
N LEU A 662 9.69 -21.43 21.34
CA LEU A 662 9.42 -22.24 22.53
C LEU A 662 8.19 -23.14 22.34
N ARG A 663 7.10 -22.58 21.82
CA ARG A 663 5.84 -23.32 21.60
C ARG A 663 6.00 -24.44 20.58
N VAL A 664 6.72 -24.20 19.49
CA VAL A 664 6.98 -25.23 18.47
C VAL A 664 7.75 -26.40 19.07
N LEU A 665 8.81 -26.12 19.84
CA LEU A 665 9.58 -27.18 20.52
C LEU A 665 8.69 -28.01 21.45
N HIS A 666 7.85 -27.34 22.25
CA HIS A 666 6.93 -28.03 23.15
C HIS A 666 5.86 -28.85 22.41
N LEU A 667 5.26 -28.29 21.34
CA LEU A 667 4.28 -29.00 20.52
C LEU A 667 4.89 -30.24 19.85
N ILE A 668 6.14 -30.16 19.39
CA ILE A 668 6.83 -31.32 18.84
C ILE A 668 6.96 -32.42 19.91
N ASP A 669 7.38 -32.08 21.14
CA ASP A 669 7.49 -33.05 22.22
C ASP A 669 6.14 -33.70 22.56
N LEU A 670 5.07 -32.91 22.58
CA LEU A 670 3.70 -33.40 22.77
C LEU A 670 3.27 -34.36 21.65
N ILE A 671 3.55 -34.03 20.39
CA ILE A 671 3.20 -34.88 19.25
C ILE A 671 3.99 -36.18 19.30
N LEU A 672 5.28 -36.13 19.62
CA LEU A 672 6.13 -37.31 19.75
C LEU A 672 5.63 -38.25 20.86
N ASP A 673 5.19 -37.71 22.00
CA ASP A 673 4.58 -38.48 23.09
C ASP A 673 3.29 -39.17 22.63
N VAL A 674 2.41 -38.44 21.92
CA VAL A 674 1.15 -38.97 21.40
C VAL A 674 1.33 -39.98 20.27
N LEU A 675 2.39 -39.87 19.45
CA LEU A 675 2.68 -40.82 18.37
C LEU A 675 3.23 -42.16 18.87
N ASN A 676 3.84 -42.21 20.07
CA ASN A 676 4.45 -43.43 20.60
C ASN A 676 3.52 -44.66 20.63
N PRO A 677 2.25 -44.55 21.08
CA PRO A 677 1.28 -45.66 21.05
C PRO A 677 0.86 -46.11 19.64
N PHE A 678 0.95 -45.26 18.62
CA PHE A 678 0.51 -45.60 17.26
C PHE A 678 1.53 -46.46 16.50
N LYS A 679 2.75 -46.65 17.03
CA LYS A 679 3.87 -47.37 16.37
C LYS A 679 3.53 -48.79 15.88
N GLU A 680 2.47 -49.40 16.41
CA GLU A 680 2.02 -50.74 16.01
C GLU A 680 1.10 -50.75 14.76
N ILE A 681 0.54 -49.59 14.37
CA ILE A 681 -0.47 -49.50 13.30
C ILE A 681 0.14 -49.26 11.91
N ASP A 682 1.14 -48.37 11.78
CA ASP A 682 1.84 -48.11 10.51
C ASP A 682 3.29 -47.65 10.75
N LYS A 683 4.20 -48.62 10.91
CA LYS A 683 5.59 -48.38 11.36
C LYS A 683 6.36 -47.40 10.46
N ASN A 684 6.22 -47.50 9.15
CA ASN A 684 7.01 -46.71 8.21
C ASN A 684 6.54 -45.25 8.22
N LEU A 685 5.23 -45.02 8.08
CA LEU A 685 4.68 -43.68 7.99
C LEU A 685 4.82 -42.88 9.30
N ILE A 686 4.73 -43.56 10.44
CA ILE A 686 5.01 -42.96 11.74
C ILE A 686 6.50 -42.64 11.89
N SER A 687 7.39 -43.52 11.44
CA SER A 687 8.83 -43.25 11.45
C SER A 687 9.18 -42.01 10.63
N ASP A 688 8.59 -41.85 9.44
CA ASP A 688 8.79 -40.68 8.59
C ASP A 688 8.30 -39.37 9.26
N ASN A 689 7.14 -39.42 9.91
CA ASN A 689 6.61 -38.27 10.66
C ASN A 689 7.49 -37.92 11.87
N ILE A 690 7.98 -38.93 12.61
CA ILE A 690 8.93 -38.73 13.72
C ILE A 690 10.22 -38.09 13.20
N GLU A 691 10.78 -38.59 12.10
CA GLU A 691 12.00 -38.02 11.52
C GLU A 691 11.79 -36.55 11.10
N MET A 692 10.66 -36.24 10.46
CA MET A 692 10.30 -34.86 10.14
C MET A 692 10.25 -33.97 11.40
N LEU A 693 9.58 -34.42 12.45
CA LEU A 693 9.44 -33.67 13.71
C LEU A 693 10.79 -33.46 14.39
N LEU A 694 11.68 -34.45 14.40
CA LEU A 694 13.03 -34.32 14.95
C LEU A 694 13.87 -33.33 14.14
N ASN A 695 13.74 -33.34 12.81
CA ASN A 695 14.38 -32.36 11.94
C ASN A 695 13.89 -30.93 12.21
N PHE A 696 12.59 -30.73 12.39
CA PHE A 696 12.03 -29.44 12.81
C PHE A 696 12.57 -29.01 14.17
N LYS A 697 12.56 -29.93 15.15
CA LYS A 697 13.05 -29.67 16.51
C LYS A 697 14.49 -29.18 16.51
N MET A 698 15.38 -29.88 15.80
CA MET A 698 16.79 -29.51 15.69
C MET A 698 16.96 -28.12 15.06
N HIS A 699 16.23 -27.83 13.98
CA HIS A 699 16.31 -26.53 13.32
C HIS A 699 15.81 -25.38 14.21
N VAL A 700 14.66 -25.55 14.85
CA VAL A 700 14.06 -24.56 15.75
C VAL A 700 14.90 -24.35 17.00
N GLN A 701 15.51 -25.41 17.54
CA GLN A 701 16.45 -25.33 18.66
C GLN A 701 17.66 -24.46 18.29
N ASN A 702 18.27 -24.69 17.12
CA ASN A 702 19.38 -23.88 16.63
C ASN A 702 18.99 -22.40 16.44
N GLN A 703 17.76 -22.12 15.97
CA GLN A 703 17.24 -20.76 15.86
C GLN A 703 17.03 -20.10 17.23
N LYS A 704 16.55 -20.84 18.24
CA LYS A 704 16.38 -20.35 19.61
C LYS A 704 17.73 -19.98 20.24
N GLU A 705 18.73 -20.85 20.09
CA GLU A 705 20.08 -20.65 20.65
C GLU A 705 20.81 -19.47 19.98
N ASN A 706 20.61 -19.28 18.68
CA ASN A 706 21.20 -18.18 17.91
C ASN A 706 20.23 -17.01 17.68
N PHE A 707 19.22 -16.87 18.54
CA PHE A 707 18.14 -15.90 18.32
C PHE A 707 18.68 -14.46 18.29
N LYS A 708 18.39 -13.74 17.21
CA LYS A 708 18.73 -12.32 17.04
C LYS A 708 17.48 -11.50 16.77
N THR A 709 17.38 -10.35 17.42
CA THR A 709 16.34 -9.37 17.13
C THR A 709 16.63 -8.62 15.84
N LEU A 710 15.58 -8.17 15.15
CA LEU A 710 15.74 -7.18 14.08
C LEU A 710 16.33 -5.88 14.64
N ASN A 711 17.21 -5.25 13.86
CA ASN A 711 17.78 -3.96 14.24
C ASN A 711 16.70 -2.88 14.23
N PRO A 712 16.67 -1.99 15.24
CA PRO A 712 15.79 -0.84 15.21
C PRO A 712 16.15 0.09 14.05
N TYR A 713 15.15 0.79 13.53
CA TYR A 713 15.35 1.83 12.53
C TYR A 713 15.81 3.12 13.20
N THR A 714 16.70 3.84 12.52
CA THR A 714 17.29 5.10 12.97
C THR A 714 16.79 6.27 12.14
N LEU A 715 17.03 7.49 12.62
CA LEU A 715 16.73 8.72 11.88
C LEU A 715 17.49 8.77 10.54
N ASP A 716 18.76 8.35 10.52
CA ASP A 716 19.56 8.28 9.30
C ASP A 716 18.98 7.28 8.28
N PHE A 717 18.48 6.14 8.76
CA PHE A 717 17.79 5.17 7.91
C PHE A 717 16.54 5.79 7.29
N ALA A 718 15.71 6.47 8.08
CA ALA A 718 14.51 7.13 7.58
C ALA A 718 14.83 8.24 6.56
N LYS A 719 15.85 9.06 6.83
CA LYS A 719 16.35 10.09 5.92
C LYS A 719 16.88 9.48 4.61
N LYS A 720 17.59 8.35 4.69
CA LYS A 720 18.08 7.59 3.52
C LYS A 720 16.90 7.10 2.67
N VAL A 721 15.90 6.45 3.27
CA VAL A 721 14.69 5.96 2.56
C VAL A 721 13.97 7.11 1.88
N ARG A 722 13.73 8.21 2.61
CA ARG A 722 13.08 9.41 2.07
C ARG A 722 13.84 9.96 0.84
N LYS A 723 15.16 10.10 0.96
CA LYS A 723 16.00 10.63 -0.14
C LYS A 723 15.98 9.70 -1.36
N ASP A 724 16.15 8.40 -1.15
CA ASP A 724 16.16 7.39 -2.22
C ASP A 724 14.80 7.28 -2.92
N LEU A 725 13.69 7.29 -2.16
CA LEU A 725 12.35 7.31 -2.73
C LEU A 725 12.13 8.52 -3.63
N ARG A 726 12.45 9.74 -3.15
CA ARG A 726 12.35 10.97 -3.95
C ARG A 726 13.17 10.86 -5.24
N HIS A 727 14.40 10.34 -5.14
CA HIS A 727 15.26 10.17 -6.29
C HIS A 727 14.67 9.22 -7.34
N LYS A 728 14.20 8.03 -6.91
CA LYS A 728 13.61 7.03 -7.82
C LYS A 728 12.30 7.50 -8.45
N LEU A 729 11.44 8.17 -7.69
CA LEU A 729 10.21 8.73 -8.24
C LEU A 729 10.54 9.79 -9.30
N ASN A 730 11.44 10.73 -9.00
CA ASN A 730 11.79 11.81 -9.92
C ASN A 730 12.45 11.33 -11.22
N GLN A 731 13.21 10.22 -11.21
CA GLN A 731 13.80 9.65 -12.43
C GLN A 731 12.75 9.27 -13.48
N SER A 732 11.62 8.69 -13.05
CA SER A 732 10.52 8.32 -13.96
C SER A 732 9.84 9.53 -14.60
N TYR A 733 10.02 10.73 -14.03
CA TYR A 733 9.45 11.98 -14.53
C TYR A 733 10.48 12.92 -15.19
N SER A 734 11.62 12.40 -15.64
CA SER A 734 12.60 13.22 -16.38
C SER A 734 12.00 13.78 -17.68
N LYS A 735 12.55 14.91 -18.17
CA LYS A 735 12.11 15.53 -19.42
C LYS A 735 12.17 14.53 -20.59
N GLU A 736 13.22 13.73 -20.65
CA GLU A 736 13.45 12.75 -21.71
C GLU A 736 12.35 11.67 -21.70
N ASN A 737 11.94 11.22 -20.51
CA ASN A 737 10.94 10.15 -20.36
C ASN A 737 9.51 10.61 -20.62
N ILE A 738 9.21 11.89 -20.38
CA ILE A 738 7.85 12.42 -20.52
C ILE A 738 7.71 13.29 -21.75
N HIS A 739 8.44 14.39 -21.82
CA HIS A 739 8.27 15.37 -22.88
C HIS A 739 8.76 14.83 -24.23
N ASP A 740 10.03 14.42 -24.31
CA ASP A 740 10.65 14.05 -25.59
C ASP A 740 9.95 12.82 -26.18
N LEU A 741 9.65 11.81 -25.35
CA LEU A 741 8.90 10.63 -25.77
C LEU A 741 7.47 10.96 -26.24
N THR A 742 6.79 11.94 -25.64
CA THR A 742 5.46 12.37 -26.10
C THR A 742 5.54 13.03 -27.47
N ILE A 743 6.54 13.89 -27.70
CA ILE A 743 6.77 14.52 -29.01
C ILE A 743 7.06 13.47 -30.08
N ILE A 744 7.94 12.50 -29.80
CA ILE A 744 8.29 11.42 -30.73
C ILE A 744 7.03 10.63 -31.13
N ASN A 745 6.24 10.17 -30.14
CA ASN A 745 5.01 9.41 -30.39
C ASN A 745 3.96 10.23 -31.17
N LEU A 746 3.90 11.54 -30.98
CA LEU A 746 3.00 12.41 -31.74
C LEU A 746 3.49 12.58 -33.19
N ALA A 747 4.79 12.79 -33.40
CA ALA A 747 5.38 12.94 -34.73
C ALA A 747 5.23 11.67 -35.57
N GLU A 748 5.49 10.49 -34.98
CA GLU A 748 5.37 9.19 -35.67
C GLU A 748 3.95 8.92 -36.19
N LYS A 749 2.90 9.39 -35.47
CA LYS A 749 1.49 9.24 -35.89
C LYS A 749 1.18 9.92 -37.23
N TYR A 750 1.96 10.92 -37.63
CA TYR A 750 1.79 11.62 -38.90
C TYR A 750 2.67 11.07 -40.02
N SER A 751 3.60 10.15 -39.72
CA SER A 751 4.49 9.51 -40.70
C SER A 751 5.12 10.51 -41.70
N PRO A 752 5.81 11.56 -41.23
CA PRO A 752 6.38 12.59 -42.11
C PRO A 752 7.48 11.99 -43.00
N LYS A 753 7.67 12.53 -44.22
CA LYS A 753 8.82 12.18 -45.06
C LYS A 753 10.00 13.11 -44.78
N THR A 754 9.72 14.35 -44.44
CA THR A 754 10.65 15.42 -44.12
C THR A 754 10.27 16.08 -42.79
N ILE A 755 11.26 16.23 -41.90
CA ILE A 755 11.06 16.83 -40.58
C ILE A 755 12.14 17.87 -40.27
N LEU A 756 11.74 18.98 -39.67
CA LEU A 756 12.65 19.98 -39.11
C LEU A 756 12.45 20.09 -37.59
N ASP A 757 13.53 19.98 -36.82
CA ASP A 757 13.54 20.34 -35.39
C ASP A 757 14.05 21.78 -35.21
N TYR A 758 13.13 22.72 -34.95
CA TYR A 758 13.39 24.14 -34.77
C TYR A 758 13.65 24.44 -33.27
N GLY A 759 14.91 24.69 -32.94
CA GLY A 759 15.39 24.77 -31.55
C GLY A 759 15.76 23.39 -31.00
N ALA A 760 16.52 22.61 -31.79
CA ALA A 760 16.79 21.19 -31.52
C ALA A 760 17.64 20.93 -30.25
N GLY A 761 18.37 21.93 -29.75
CA GLY A 761 19.26 21.81 -28.61
C GLY A 761 20.20 20.61 -28.70
N LYS A 762 20.08 19.65 -27.76
CA LYS A 762 20.88 18.41 -27.73
C LYS A 762 20.44 17.34 -28.75
N CYS A 763 19.52 17.65 -29.64
CA CYS A 763 19.04 16.77 -30.72
C CYS A 763 18.40 15.45 -30.26
N ASN A 764 17.97 15.31 -29.00
CA ASN A 764 17.42 14.04 -28.47
C ASN A 764 16.23 13.50 -29.28
N ILE A 765 15.30 14.39 -29.66
CA ILE A 765 14.06 14.02 -30.37
C ILE A 765 14.39 13.66 -31.82
N ILE A 766 15.06 14.58 -32.53
CA ILE A 766 15.38 14.43 -33.95
C ILE A 766 16.34 13.26 -34.22
N ASN A 767 17.27 12.94 -33.31
CA ASN A 767 18.15 11.77 -33.39
C ASN A 767 17.38 10.43 -33.35
N THR A 768 16.20 10.41 -32.74
CA THR A 768 15.33 9.22 -32.72
C THR A 768 14.54 9.13 -34.02
N LEU A 769 13.94 10.24 -34.46
CA LEU A 769 13.09 10.29 -35.66
C LEU A 769 13.88 10.14 -36.99
N SER A 770 15.19 10.46 -36.99
CA SER A 770 16.06 10.37 -38.17
C SER A 770 16.23 8.95 -38.73
N GLN A 771 15.87 7.91 -37.98
CA GLN A 771 16.02 6.52 -38.42
C GLN A 771 15.16 6.20 -39.66
N ASN A 772 14.01 6.87 -39.81
CA ASN A 772 13.03 6.57 -40.85
C ASN A 772 12.55 7.80 -41.64
N THR A 773 13.12 8.99 -41.39
CA THR A 773 12.64 10.27 -41.94
C THR A 773 13.82 11.13 -42.37
N ASN A 774 13.70 11.88 -43.47
CA ASN A 774 14.70 12.89 -43.85
C ASN A 774 14.66 14.05 -42.84
N ALA A 775 15.69 14.13 -41.99
CA ALA A 775 15.67 14.96 -40.79
C ALA A 775 16.63 16.15 -40.89
N SER A 776 16.11 17.33 -40.57
CA SER A 776 16.90 18.55 -40.42
C SER A 776 16.80 19.10 -39.01
N ALA A 777 17.85 19.79 -38.55
CA ALA A 777 17.87 20.41 -37.23
C ALA A 777 18.43 21.84 -37.31
N TYR A 778 17.78 22.76 -36.61
CA TYR A 778 18.19 24.17 -36.48
C TYR A 778 18.24 24.55 -35.00
N ASP A 779 19.30 25.22 -34.59
CA ASP A 779 19.39 25.90 -33.29
C ASP A 779 20.30 27.12 -33.40
N ILE A 780 20.05 28.14 -32.57
CA ILE A 780 20.94 29.31 -32.48
C ILE A 780 22.28 28.93 -31.84
N ASP A 781 22.28 27.95 -30.93
CA ASP A 781 23.49 27.36 -30.36
C ASP A 781 24.04 26.27 -31.29
N LYS A 782 24.81 26.72 -32.29
CA LYS A 782 25.43 25.85 -33.29
C LYS A 782 26.45 24.88 -32.69
N GLU A 783 27.07 25.22 -31.55
CA GLU A 783 28.06 24.35 -30.91
C GLU A 783 27.38 23.13 -30.27
N THR A 784 26.31 23.36 -29.51
CA THR A 784 25.53 22.26 -28.91
C THR A 784 24.92 21.38 -29.99
N LEU A 785 24.41 21.98 -31.08
CA LEU A 785 23.83 21.26 -32.21
C LEU A 785 24.85 20.32 -32.87
N LYS A 786 26.03 20.84 -33.26
CA LYS A 786 27.11 20.06 -33.90
C LYS A 786 27.66 18.95 -33.02
N LYS A 787 27.65 19.15 -31.70
CA LYS A 787 28.15 18.17 -30.73
C LYS A 787 27.25 16.93 -30.57
N HIS A 788 25.93 17.09 -30.72
CA HIS A 788 24.97 16.03 -30.36
C HIS A 788 24.17 15.46 -31.55
N ALA A 789 24.15 16.12 -32.70
CA ALA A 789 23.46 15.61 -33.88
C ALA A 789 24.16 14.37 -34.47
N LYS A 790 23.38 13.37 -34.88
CA LYS A 790 23.88 12.24 -35.68
C LYS A 790 24.29 12.70 -37.08
N LYS A 791 25.24 11.97 -37.68
CA LYS A 791 25.80 12.29 -39.02
C LYS A 791 24.77 12.36 -40.14
N GLU A 792 23.66 11.63 -40.01
CA GLU A 792 22.58 11.57 -41.00
C GLU A 792 21.63 12.78 -40.96
N ILE A 793 21.75 13.65 -39.97
CA ILE A 793 20.87 14.83 -39.81
C ILE A 793 21.46 16.02 -40.56
N CYS A 794 20.63 16.66 -41.39
CA CYS A 794 20.99 17.88 -42.09
C CYS A 794 20.96 19.08 -41.13
N LEU A 795 22.14 19.61 -40.78
CA LEU A 795 22.25 20.80 -39.94
C LEU A 795 21.96 22.06 -40.76
N VAL A 796 20.98 22.85 -40.31
CA VAL A 796 20.60 24.11 -40.96
C VAL A 796 21.42 25.23 -40.31
N ASP A 797 22.36 25.82 -41.06
CA ASP A 797 23.24 26.88 -40.54
C ASP A 797 22.55 28.24 -40.43
N ASP A 798 21.67 28.56 -41.38
CA ASP A 798 20.84 29.76 -41.39
C ASP A 798 19.42 29.40 -41.83
N ILE A 799 18.47 29.63 -40.93
CA ILE A 799 17.08 29.30 -41.18
C ILE A 799 16.48 30.19 -42.28
N PHE A 800 16.98 31.40 -42.50
CA PHE A 800 16.44 32.33 -43.48
C PHE A 800 16.74 31.88 -44.92
N SER A 801 17.99 31.54 -45.21
CA SER A 801 18.43 31.06 -46.53
C SER A 801 18.09 29.60 -46.82
N HIS A 802 17.52 28.87 -45.86
CA HIS A 802 17.16 27.46 -46.02
C HIS A 802 15.82 27.28 -46.76
N HIS A 803 15.86 26.91 -48.04
CA HIS A 803 14.68 26.87 -48.91
C HIS A 803 13.87 25.56 -48.88
N GLN A 804 14.25 24.57 -48.07
CA GLN A 804 13.52 23.30 -47.98
C GLN A 804 12.18 23.48 -47.26
N SER A 805 11.13 22.84 -47.81
CA SER A 805 9.82 22.70 -47.15
C SER A 805 9.72 21.36 -46.42
N TYR A 806 8.90 21.31 -45.37
CA TYR A 806 8.77 20.19 -44.46
C TYR A 806 7.32 19.75 -44.30
N ASP A 807 7.11 18.44 -44.18
CA ASP A 807 5.82 17.87 -43.80
C ASP A 807 5.48 18.16 -42.35
N LEU A 808 6.52 18.14 -41.49
CA LEU A 808 6.39 18.32 -40.06
C LEU A 808 7.51 19.19 -39.49
N ILE A 809 7.16 20.17 -38.67
CA ILE A 809 8.12 21.00 -37.92
C ILE A 809 7.89 20.85 -36.41
N LEU A 810 8.96 20.59 -35.66
CA LEU A 810 8.97 20.59 -34.20
C LEU A 810 9.48 21.94 -33.70
N CYS A 811 8.89 22.49 -32.64
CA CYS A 811 9.44 23.66 -31.94
C CYS A 811 9.16 23.55 -30.44
N ASN A 812 10.15 23.06 -29.68
CA ASN A 812 9.91 22.61 -28.31
C ASN A 812 10.60 23.49 -27.27
N LEU A 813 9.83 24.05 -26.34
CA LEU A 813 10.28 24.88 -25.21
C LEU A 813 11.05 26.15 -25.61
N VAL A 814 10.88 26.62 -26.84
CA VAL A 814 11.50 27.85 -27.36
C VAL A 814 10.64 29.08 -27.07
N LEU A 815 9.34 29.01 -27.34
CA LEU A 815 8.45 30.18 -27.28
C LEU A 815 8.26 30.76 -25.86
N CYS A 816 8.53 29.97 -24.82
CA CYS A 816 8.52 30.44 -23.43
C CYS A 816 9.81 31.18 -23.03
N PHE A 817 10.87 31.09 -23.82
CA PHE A 817 12.18 31.67 -23.53
C PHE A 817 12.42 33.02 -24.25
N VAL A 818 11.63 33.32 -25.29
CA VAL A 818 11.80 34.50 -26.13
C VAL A 818 10.66 35.51 -25.95
N ASP A 819 10.88 36.76 -26.35
CA ASP A 819 9.87 37.81 -26.28
C ASP A 819 8.75 37.66 -27.33
N ASN A 820 7.77 38.56 -27.28
CA ASN A 820 6.60 38.47 -28.16
C ASN A 820 6.95 38.73 -29.65
N ALA A 821 7.91 39.60 -29.95
CA ALA A 821 8.28 39.91 -31.34
C ALA A 821 9.02 38.72 -31.97
N ILE A 822 9.87 38.06 -31.19
CA ILE A 822 10.56 36.84 -31.62
C ILE A 822 9.58 35.67 -31.78
N ASN A 823 8.56 35.54 -30.92
CA ASN A 823 7.51 34.52 -31.09
C ASN A 823 6.81 34.65 -32.45
N GLU A 824 6.37 35.87 -32.82
CA GLU A 824 5.76 36.15 -34.13
C GLU A 824 6.70 35.79 -35.28
N TYR A 825 7.98 36.16 -35.16
CA TYR A 825 8.99 35.83 -36.14
C TYR A 825 9.18 34.30 -36.32
N ILE A 826 9.32 33.55 -35.22
CA ILE A 826 9.47 32.09 -35.24
C ILE A 826 8.25 31.45 -35.90
N MET A 827 7.03 31.86 -35.51
CA MET A 827 5.81 31.30 -36.08
C MET A 827 5.67 31.60 -37.57
N SER A 828 6.06 32.81 -38.01
CA SER A 828 6.11 33.14 -39.44
C SER A 828 7.10 32.25 -40.20
N GLN A 829 8.27 31.95 -39.64
CA GLN A 829 9.26 31.06 -40.26
C GLN A 829 8.77 29.61 -40.33
N ILE A 830 8.15 29.11 -39.26
CA ILE A 830 7.53 27.78 -39.24
C ILE A 830 6.44 27.69 -40.33
N ASN A 831 5.58 28.71 -40.45
CA ASN A 831 4.54 28.75 -41.48
C ASN A 831 5.11 28.71 -42.91
N GLN A 832 6.14 29.51 -43.18
CA GLN A 832 6.78 29.57 -44.51
C GLN A 832 7.44 28.25 -44.92
N LYS A 833 7.97 27.49 -43.96
CA LYS A 833 8.69 26.24 -44.22
C LYS A 833 7.82 24.99 -44.17
N LEU A 834 6.59 25.08 -43.68
CA LEU A 834 5.64 23.99 -43.77
C LEU A 834 5.00 23.94 -45.15
N ILE A 835 4.85 22.74 -45.70
CA ILE A 835 3.96 22.53 -46.85
C ILE A 835 2.52 22.88 -46.49
N ASP A 836 1.67 23.08 -47.51
CA ASP A 836 0.23 23.24 -47.29
C ASP A 836 -0.34 22.00 -46.58
N ASP A 837 -1.22 22.22 -45.61
CA ASP A 837 -1.73 21.21 -44.66
C ASP A 837 -0.67 20.52 -43.78
N GLY A 838 0.59 21.00 -43.79
CA GLY A 838 1.67 20.50 -42.95
C GLY A 838 1.44 20.72 -41.45
N ILE A 839 2.12 19.93 -40.62
CA ILE A 839 1.88 19.86 -39.17
C ILE A 839 3.02 20.54 -38.41
N ALA A 840 2.70 21.43 -37.47
CA ALA A 840 3.65 21.90 -36.46
C ALA A 840 3.33 21.27 -35.11
N ILE A 841 4.33 20.70 -34.43
CA ILE A 841 4.21 20.26 -33.04
C ILE A 841 5.05 21.20 -32.18
N ILE A 842 4.37 22.00 -31.37
CA ILE A 842 5.01 23.06 -30.58
C ILE A 842 4.75 22.83 -29.09
N SER A 843 5.79 22.84 -28.27
CA SER A 843 5.65 22.70 -26.82
C SER A 843 6.07 23.96 -26.06
N VAL A 844 5.36 24.27 -24.99
CA VAL A 844 5.66 25.38 -24.07
C VAL A 844 5.54 24.91 -22.63
N CYS A 845 6.21 25.59 -21.70
CA CYS A 845 5.99 25.38 -20.28
C CYS A 845 4.52 25.63 -19.94
N SER A 846 3.91 24.76 -19.14
CA SER A 846 2.49 24.92 -18.83
C SER A 846 2.23 26.17 -18.00
N PRO A 847 1.43 27.14 -18.48
CA PRO A 847 1.16 28.36 -17.74
C PRO A 847 0.18 28.13 -16.57
N PHE A 848 -0.50 26.99 -16.55
CA PHE A 848 -1.46 26.64 -15.48
C PHE A 848 -0.76 26.22 -14.18
N TYR A 849 0.47 25.72 -14.29
CA TYR A 849 1.17 25.11 -13.16
C TYR A 849 2.53 25.73 -12.89
N ASP A 850 2.95 26.77 -13.62
CA ASP A 850 4.28 27.37 -13.49
C ASP A 850 4.55 28.08 -12.17
N GLU A 851 3.53 28.31 -11.33
CA GLU A 851 3.65 28.79 -9.95
C GLU A 851 4.15 27.73 -8.97
N ILE A 852 4.04 26.44 -9.31
CA ILE A 852 4.54 25.36 -8.47
C ILE A 852 6.07 25.40 -8.46
N ALA A 853 6.67 25.67 -7.31
CA ALA A 853 8.11 25.84 -7.21
C ALA A 853 8.88 24.53 -7.48
N HIS A 854 8.43 23.43 -6.89
CA HIS A 854 9.15 22.16 -6.89
C HIS A 854 8.44 21.12 -7.77
N THR A 855 8.96 20.88 -8.97
CA THR A 855 8.45 19.86 -9.90
C THR A 855 9.56 18.89 -10.31
N SER A 856 9.23 17.89 -11.12
CA SER A 856 10.22 16.96 -11.68
C SER A 856 11.31 17.64 -12.51
N SER A 857 11.07 18.83 -13.08
CA SER A 857 12.04 19.58 -13.88
C SER A 857 12.56 20.88 -13.26
N ARG A 858 11.99 21.39 -12.15
CA ARG A 858 12.41 22.66 -11.55
C ARG A 858 12.35 22.72 -10.02
N HIS A 859 13.17 23.61 -9.46
CA HIS A 859 13.23 23.93 -8.03
C HIS A 859 12.61 25.30 -7.69
N GLN A 860 12.30 26.12 -8.70
CA GLN A 860 11.62 27.40 -8.52
C GLN A 860 10.73 27.72 -9.73
N GLY A 861 9.53 28.24 -9.44
CA GLY A 861 8.52 28.64 -10.41
C GLY A 861 8.24 30.15 -10.38
N ARG A 862 7.19 30.61 -11.07
CA ARG A 862 6.78 32.02 -11.01
C ARG A 862 6.24 32.39 -9.63
N ASN A 863 6.26 33.68 -9.33
CA ASN A 863 5.64 34.19 -8.10
C ASN A 863 4.10 34.03 -8.16
N PRO A 864 3.47 33.27 -7.24
CA PRO A 864 2.02 33.07 -7.23
C PRO A 864 1.22 34.35 -6.96
N LYS A 865 1.86 35.41 -6.42
CA LYS A 865 1.20 36.70 -6.19
C LYS A 865 0.94 37.51 -7.48
N LYS A 866 1.57 37.16 -8.60
CA LYS A 866 1.31 37.80 -9.90
C LYS A 866 0.14 37.09 -10.60
N PRO A 867 -0.82 37.84 -11.19
CA PRO A 867 -1.98 37.25 -11.88
C PRO A 867 -1.60 36.35 -13.07
N TYR A 868 -2.32 35.24 -13.25
CA TYR A 868 -2.19 34.35 -14.42
C TYR A 868 -2.47 35.05 -15.77
N THR A 869 -3.30 36.09 -15.74
CA THR A 869 -3.71 36.82 -16.96
C THR A 869 -2.60 37.68 -17.55
N ASP A 870 -1.56 37.97 -16.77
CA ASP A 870 -0.52 38.93 -17.14
C ASP A 870 0.60 38.24 -17.92
N THR A 871 1.35 39.02 -18.70
CA THR A 871 2.61 38.57 -19.33
C THR A 871 3.78 39.23 -18.61
N PHE A 872 4.70 38.42 -18.08
CA PHE A 872 5.87 38.94 -17.39
C PHE A 872 7.03 37.94 -17.36
N LEU A 873 8.21 38.48 -17.15
CA LEU A 873 9.45 37.74 -17.01
C LEU A 873 9.61 37.18 -15.58
N TYR A 874 10.12 35.96 -15.45
CA TYR A 874 10.47 35.37 -14.15
C TYR A 874 11.70 34.45 -14.25
N GLU A 875 12.37 34.27 -13.11
CA GLU A 875 13.53 33.39 -13.00
C GLU A 875 13.10 31.94 -12.76
N LYS A 876 13.70 31.03 -13.51
CA LYS A 876 13.42 29.59 -13.41
C LYS A 876 14.71 28.83 -13.13
N TYR A 877 14.71 28.13 -11.99
CA TYR A 877 15.80 27.24 -11.61
C TYR A 877 15.40 25.79 -11.89
N THR A 878 16.11 25.15 -12.82
CA THR A 878 15.86 23.75 -13.19
C THR A 878 16.54 22.77 -12.24
N VAL A 879 16.09 21.51 -12.22
CA VAL A 879 16.74 20.43 -11.41
C VAL A 879 18.17 20.10 -11.84
N TYR A 880 18.57 20.57 -13.03
CA TYR A 880 19.93 20.43 -13.56
C TYR A 880 20.85 21.58 -13.15
N ASN A 881 20.44 22.38 -12.14
CA ASN A 881 21.12 23.60 -11.67
C ASN A 881 21.37 24.65 -12.75
N ASN A 882 20.63 24.60 -13.87
CA ASN A 882 20.65 25.65 -14.88
C ASN A 882 19.67 26.76 -14.47
N TYR A 883 20.20 27.97 -14.39
CA TYR A 883 19.46 29.23 -14.26
C TYR A 883 19.05 29.72 -15.66
N ARG A 884 17.79 30.09 -15.83
CA ARG A 884 17.31 30.75 -17.05
C ARG A 884 16.12 31.64 -16.76
N THR A 885 15.84 32.56 -17.67
CA THR A 885 14.72 33.48 -17.57
C THR A 885 13.63 33.11 -18.57
N ASP A 886 12.43 32.81 -18.06
CA ASP A 886 11.27 32.43 -18.87
C ASP A 886 10.19 33.53 -18.79
N TYR A 887 9.31 33.59 -19.79
CA TYR A 887 8.11 34.42 -19.77
C TYR A 887 6.89 33.61 -19.36
N HIS A 888 6.18 34.07 -18.33
CA HIS A 888 4.81 33.62 -18.09
C HIS A 888 3.89 34.29 -19.11
N ARG A 889 3.01 33.49 -19.74
CA ARG A 889 1.96 33.97 -20.64
C ARG A 889 0.71 33.10 -20.47
N PRO A 890 -0.50 33.67 -20.41
CA PRO A 890 -1.72 32.88 -20.31
C PRO A 890 -1.90 32.00 -21.55
N PHE A 891 -2.63 30.89 -21.41
CA PHE A 891 -2.91 29.97 -22.52
C PHE A 891 -3.53 30.68 -23.74
N SER A 892 -4.40 31.66 -23.49
CA SER A 892 -5.04 32.48 -24.52
C SER A 892 -4.06 33.32 -25.36
N TYR A 893 -2.86 33.60 -24.85
CA TYR A 893 -1.82 34.27 -25.65
C TYR A 893 -1.35 33.34 -26.78
N TYR A 894 -1.07 32.07 -26.46
CA TYR A 894 -0.59 31.09 -27.43
C TYR A 894 -1.65 30.77 -28.48
N GLU A 895 -2.92 30.66 -28.08
CA GLU A 895 -4.03 30.48 -29.02
C GLU A 895 -4.08 31.62 -30.07
N LYS A 896 -3.98 32.87 -29.61
CA LYS A 896 -3.98 34.04 -30.50
C LYS A 896 -2.74 34.07 -31.40
N LEU A 897 -1.57 33.76 -30.86
CA LEU A 897 -0.31 33.70 -31.60
C LEU A 897 -0.41 32.69 -32.75
N PHE A 898 -0.91 31.48 -32.50
CA PHE A 898 -1.01 30.46 -33.55
C PHE A 898 -2.05 30.81 -34.61
N ILE A 899 -3.24 31.25 -34.21
CA ILE A 899 -4.32 31.61 -35.16
C ILE A 899 -3.92 32.78 -36.05
N SER A 900 -3.34 33.84 -35.48
CA SER A 900 -2.89 35.01 -36.25
C SER A 900 -1.75 34.69 -37.24
N ASN A 901 -0.98 33.63 -36.98
CA ASN A 901 0.08 33.13 -37.87
C ASN A 901 -0.39 32.01 -38.83
N GLY A 902 -1.71 31.89 -39.05
CA GLY A 902 -2.25 30.97 -40.06
C GLY A 902 -2.21 29.51 -39.66
N PHE A 903 -2.38 29.21 -38.37
CA PHE A 903 -2.49 27.84 -37.87
C PHE A 903 -3.85 27.56 -37.24
N LYS A 904 -4.33 26.33 -37.45
CA LYS A 904 -5.45 25.75 -36.70
C LYS A 904 -4.91 24.81 -35.64
N ILE A 905 -5.35 24.98 -34.39
CA ILE A 905 -5.05 24.02 -33.32
C ILE A 905 -5.90 22.77 -33.55
N LEU A 906 -5.27 21.64 -33.85
CA LEU A 906 -5.94 20.36 -33.99
C LEU A 906 -6.13 19.67 -32.65
N LYS A 907 -5.12 19.74 -31.79
CA LYS A 907 -5.08 19.07 -30.50
C LYS A 907 -4.13 19.78 -29.55
N VAL A 908 -4.46 19.76 -28.26
CA VAL A 908 -3.54 20.09 -27.18
C VAL A 908 -3.33 18.85 -26.33
N VAL A 909 -2.06 18.52 -26.07
CA VAL A 909 -1.63 17.40 -25.24
C VAL A 909 -0.86 17.95 -24.06
N GLU A 910 -1.21 17.53 -22.85
CA GLU A 910 -0.48 17.89 -21.63
C GLU A 910 0.57 16.83 -21.34
N SER A 911 1.82 17.24 -21.14
CA SER A 911 2.85 16.32 -20.68
C SER A 911 2.63 16.01 -19.20
N VAL A 912 2.74 14.74 -18.82
CA VAL A 912 2.65 14.33 -17.41
C VAL A 912 3.77 14.98 -16.59
N GLY A 913 3.48 15.29 -15.35
CA GLY A 913 4.43 15.92 -14.43
C GLY A 913 3.98 15.67 -12.99
N ILE A 914 4.90 15.86 -12.04
CA ILE A 914 4.55 15.81 -10.62
C ILE A 914 5.01 17.07 -9.91
N ASN A 915 4.18 17.57 -9.00
CA ASN A 915 4.65 18.42 -7.91
C ASN A 915 5.48 17.53 -6.96
N THR A 916 6.77 17.81 -6.76
CA THR A 916 7.65 16.92 -5.96
C THR A 916 7.48 17.10 -4.45
N GLU A 917 6.69 18.09 -4.02
CA GLU A 917 6.27 18.26 -2.63
C GLU A 917 4.98 17.51 -2.34
N THR A 918 3.97 17.63 -3.22
CA THR A 918 2.64 17.04 -2.99
C THR A 918 2.41 15.70 -3.70
N TYR A 919 3.27 15.36 -4.66
CA TYR A 919 3.12 14.22 -5.58
C TYR A 919 1.81 14.21 -6.39
N GLN A 920 1.13 15.36 -6.47
CA GLN A 920 -0.01 15.53 -7.35
C GLN A 920 0.46 15.62 -8.80
N ASN A 921 -0.32 15.00 -9.70
CA ASN A 921 -0.12 15.13 -11.14
C ASN A 921 -0.34 16.58 -11.57
N ILE A 922 0.57 17.08 -12.40
CA ILE A 922 0.51 18.40 -13.00
C ILE A 922 0.84 18.28 -14.48
N ALA A 923 0.42 19.24 -15.29
CA ALA A 923 0.95 19.39 -16.64
C ALA A 923 2.25 20.18 -16.56
N GLU A 924 3.39 19.57 -16.93
CA GLU A 924 4.64 20.33 -17.02
C GLU A 924 4.71 21.19 -18.28
N HIS A 925 4.19 20.67 -19.39
CA HIS A 925 4.22 21.29 -20.70
C HIS A 925 2.89 21.13 -21.42
N ASN A 926 2.47 22.16 -22.13
CA ASN A 926 1.38 22.08 -23.10
C ASN A 926 2.00 21.90 -24.50
N ILE A 927 1.59 20.84 -25.19
CA ILE A 927 2.06 20.47 -26.53
C ILE A 927 0.90 20.70 -27.50
N PHE A 928 1.07 21.66 -28.40
CA PHE A 928 0.11 22.02 -29.42
C PHE A 928 0.43 21.28 -30.72
N VAL A 929 -0.55 20.59 -31.27
CA VAL A 929 -0.50 20.06 -32.63
C VAL A 929 -1.29 21.00 -33.51
N LEU A 930 -0.58 21.65 -34.42
CA LEU A 930 -1.07 22.71 -35.28
C LEU A 930 -1.07 22.22 -36.72
N GLN A 931 -2.08 22.61 -37.49
CA GLN A 931 -2.10 22.44 -38.94
C GLN A 931 -1.97 23.80 -39.59
N LYS A 932 -1.06 23.92 -40.57
CA LYS A 932 -1.00 25.10 -41.42
C LYS A 932 -2.31 25.20 -42.21
N THR A 933 -3.00 26.32 -42.06
CA THR A 933 -4.19 26.61 -42.87
C THR A 933 -3.81 27.48 -44.05
N LEU A 934 -4.42 27.23 -45.23
CA LEU A 934 -4.41 28.21 -46.30
C LEU A 934 -4.92 29.55 -45.76
N PRO A 935 -4.35 30.68 -46.19
CA PRO A 935 -4.72 31.99 -45.69
C PRO A 935 -6.18 32.25 -46.05
N THR A 936 -7.11 31.94 -45.15
CA THR A 936 -8.37 32.66 -45.09
C THR A 936 -7.95 34.05 -44.67
N LYS A 937 -7.85 34.99 -45.64
CA LYS A 937 -7.59 36.40 -45.35
C LYS A 937 -8.58 36.81 -44.25
N PRO A 938 -8.14 36.97 -42.99
CA PRO A 938 -8.99 37.59 -42.01
C PRO A 938 -9.17 39.02 -42.51
N LEU A 939 -10.36 39.58 -42.39
CA LEU A 939 -10.48 41.02 -42.40
C LEU A 939 -9.68 41.50 -41.18
N ILE A 940 -8.44 41.91 -41.38
CA ILE A 940 -7.57 42.37 -40.31
C ILE A 940 -8.11 43.74 -39.87
N LEU A 941 -8.86 43.77 -38.78
CA LEU A 941 -9.08 44.98 -37.99
C LEU A 941 -8.00 45.03 -36.91
N THR A 942 -6.82 45.55 -37.24
CA THR A 942 -5.79 45.91 -36.25
C THR A 942 -5.81 47.42 -36.01
N PRO A 943 -6.03 47.89 -34.78
CA PRO A 943 -5.65 49.25 -34.41
C PRO A 943 -4.12 49.28 -34.30
N ILE A 944 -3.44 49.87 -35.30
CA ILE A 944 -1.98 49.94 -35.34
C ILE A 944 -1.49 51.26 -34.72
N PRO A 945 -0.61 51.23 -33.70
CA PRO A 945 0.11 52.43 -33.24
C PRO A 945 1.11 52.89 -34.32
N LEU A 946 1.15 54.21 -34.59
CA LEU A 946 1.85 54.81 -35.73
C LEU A 946 3.35 54.47 -35.87
N CYS A 947 4.01 54.02 -34.80
CA CYS A 947 5.46 53.77 -34.78
C CYS A 947 5.90 52.44 -35.42
N ALA A 948 4.99 51.59 -35.90
CA ALA A 948 5.35 50.30 -36.50
C ALA A 948 4.55 50.01 -37.79
N LEU A 949 4.94 50.58 -38.93
CA LEU A 949 4.35 50.24 -40.24
C LEU A 949 5.41 50.00 -41.33
N ARG A 950 5.49 48.73 -41.76
CA ARG A 950 5.86 48.34 -43.14
C ARG A 950 4.57 47.87 -43.82
N VAL A 951 4.02 48.68 -44.74
CA VAL A 951 2.87 48.29 -45.56
C VAL A 951 3.40 47.70 -46.88
N PRO A 952 3.01 46.47 -47.28
CA PRO A 952 3.36 45.92 -48.59
C PRO A 952 2.67 46.69 -49.73
N ARG A 953 3.36 46.94 -50.85
CA ARG A 953 2.89 47.80 -51.95
C ARG A 953 1.70 47.28 -52.77
N ASP A 954 1.29 46.02 -52.60
CA ASP A 954 0.44 45.33 -53.60
C ASP A 954 -0.96 44.89 -53.12
N THR A 955 -1.64 45.63 -52.24
CA THR A 955 -3.04 45.31 -51.89
C THR A 955 -3.93 46.56 -51.72
N LYS A 956 -5.09 46.58 -52.40
CA LYS A 956 -6.17 47.56 -52.17
C LYS A 956 -6.82 47.28 -50.82
N ASN A 957 -6.55 48.08 -49.80
CA ASN A 957 -7.02 47.82 -48.43
C ASN A 957 -7.90 48.95 -47.88
N LEU A 958 -8.84 48.58 -46.99
CA LEU A 958 -9.43 49.48 -46.00
C LEU A 958 -8.45 49.58 -44.82
N ILE A 959 -7.92 50.76 -44.51
CA ILE A 959 -6.91 50.97 -43.47
C ILE A 959 -7.54 51.72 -42.29
N VAL A 960 -7.55 51.15 -41.10
CA VAL A 960 -8.06 51.82 -39.88
C VAL A 960 -6.89 52.24 -38.98
N CYS A 961 -6.69 53.55 -38.77
CA CYS A 961 -5.59 54.10 -37.97
C CYS A 961 -6.08 54.90 -36.76
N GLY A 962 -5.52 54.60 -35.58
CA GLY A 962 -5.68 55.40 -34.38
C GLY A 962 -4.56 56.44 -34.23
N LEU A 963 -4.89 57.71 -34.00
CA LEU A 963 -3.89 58.77 -33.80
C LEU A 963 -3.55 58.94 -32.31
N PRO A 964 -2.30 58.62 -31.86
CA PRO A 964 -1.88 58.88 -30.48
C PRO A 964 -1.57 60.37 -30.25
N LYS A 965 -1.77 60.87 -29.02
CA LYS A 965 -1.54 62.28 -28.62
C LYS A 965 -0.16 62.86 -29.00
N ASN A 966 0.84 62.01 -29.20
CA ASN A 966 2.26 62.40 -29.31
C ASN A 966 2.89 62.12 -30.68
N ALA A 967 2.10 61.85 -31.73
CA ALA A 967 2.64 61.59 -33.07
C ALA A 967 3.42 62.80 -33.63
N GLN A 968 4.56 62.57 -34.30
CA GLN A 968 5.31 63.63 -34.98
C GLN A 968 4.82 63.82 -36.43
N ILE A 969 4.83 65.06 -36.92
CA ILE A 969 4.39 65.43 -38.28
C ILE A 969 5.17 64.68 -39.36
N THR A 970 6.46 64.44 -39.13
CA THR A 970 7.36 63.74 -40.05
C THR A 970 6.94 62.29 -40.28
N ASP A 971 6.50 61.57 -39.25
CA ASP A 971 6.07 60.17 -39.36
C ASP A 971 4.78 60.04 -40.18
N LEU A 972 3.87 61.00 -40.00
CA LEU A 972 2.62 61.07 -40.75
C LEU A 972 2.87 61.42 -42.22
N TRP A 973 3.83 62.30 -42.53
CA TRP A 973 4.20 62.62 -43.91
C TRP A 973 4.72 61.39 -44.67
N TYR A 974 5.58 60.59 -44.04
CA TYR A 974 6.06 59.34 -44.63
C TYR A 974 4.97 58.28 -44.76
N PHE A 975 4.01 58.23 -43.83
CA PHE A 975 2.83 57.37 -43.93
C PHE A 975 2.00 57.70 -45.17
N PHE A 976 1.62 58.98 -45.35
CA PHE A 976 0.81 59.36 -46.51
C PHE A 976 1.51 59.09 -47.84
N LYS A 977 2.82 59.36 -47.93
CA LYS A 977 3.62 59.11 -49.15
C LYS A 977 3.68 57.64 -49.59
N ARG A 978 3.32 56.69 -48.74
CA ARG A 978 3.37 55.25 -48.99
C ARG A 978 2.02 54.65 -49.38
N LEU A 979 0.95 55.44 -49.42
CA LEU A 979 -0.38 55.02 -49.81
C LEU A 979 -0.51 54.91 -51.33
N ASN A 980 -1.35 53.98 -51.80
CA ASN A 980 -1.73 53.89 -53.21
C ASN A 980 -2.92 54.80 -53.51
N THR A 981 -3.17 55.11 -54.79
CA THR A 981 -4.22 56.05 -55.25
C THR A 981 -5.66 55.57 -55.04
N ASP A 982 -5.86 54.31 -54.63
CA ASP A 982 -7.17 53.65 -54.51
C ASP A 982 -7.50 53.20 -53.07
N ASP A 983 -6.67 53.53 -52.08
CA ASP A 983 -6.87 53.08 -50.69
C ASP A 983 -8.00 53.87 -49.99
N LYS A 984 -8.79 53.17 -49.16
CA LYS A 984 -9.81 53.78 -48.28
C LYS A 984 -9.29 53.79 -46.85
N ILE A 985 -9.33 54.95 -46.19
CA ILE A 985 -8.72 55.10 -44.86
C ILE A 985 -9.76 55.55 -43.85
N ILE A 986 -9.82 54.88 -42.70
CA ILE A 986 -10.59 55.28 -41.52
C ILE A 986 -9.61 55.80 -40.47
N ILE A 987 -9.74 57.06 -40.07
CA ILE A 987 -8.93 57.64 -38.98
C ILE A 987 -9.83 57.80 -37.76
N TYR A 988 -9.40 57.23 -36.62
CA TYR A 988 -10.07 57.37 -35.33
C TYR A 988 -9.17 58.13 -34.35
N THR A 989 -9.69 59.18 -33.73
CA THR A 989 -8.97 59.93 -32.69
C THR A 989 -9.90 60.35 -31.56
N ASP A 990 -9.38 60.26 -30.34
CA ASP A 990 -10.03 60.68 -29.10
C ASP A 990 -9.50 62.04 -28.59
N CYS A 991 -8.57 62.69 -29.30
CA CYS A 991 -7.82 63.86 -28.82
C CYS A 991 -7.72 64.99 -29.85
N PHE A 992 -8.58 66.01 -29.79
CA PHE A 992 -8.52 67.18 -30.68
C PHE A 992 -7.61 68.30 -30.12
N ASN A 993 -6.53 68.68 -30.83
CA ASN A 993 -5.64 69.81 -30.50
C ASN A 993 -5.12 70.52 -31.78
N SER A 994 -4.36 71.61 -31.64
CA SER A 994 -3.85 72.42 -32.77
C SER A 994 -3.01 71.65 -33.79
N LYS A 995 -2.39 70.52 -33.41
CA LYS A 995 -1.65 69.65 -34.34
C LYS A 995 -2.55 68.92 -35.33
N ILE A 996 -3.83 68.68 -34.98
CA ILE A 996 -4.79 68.06 -35.91
C ILE A 996 -5.04 68.96 -37.13
N LEU A 997 -5.11 70.28 -36.96
CA LEU A 997 -5.22 71.21 -38.09
C LEU A 997 -3.98 71.18 -38.99
N GLU A 998 -2.77 71.03 -38.43
CA GLU A 998 -1.55 70.83 -39.22
C GLU A 998 -1.59 69.51 -40.00
N TYR A 999 -2.10 68.43 -39.39
CA TYR A 999 -2.23 67.13 -40.07
C TYR A 999 -3.25 67.17 -41.21
N LEU A 1000 -4.38 67.84 -41.01
CA LEU A 1000 -5.43 67.99 -42.03
C LEU A 1000 -4.98 68.88 -43.18
N ASN A 1001 -4.25 69.96 -42.91
CA ASN A 1001 -3.62 70.79 -43.93
C ASN A 1001 -2.59 70.02 -44.77
N MET A 1002 -1.76 69.20 -44.11
CA MET A 1002 -0.80 68.34 -44.81
C MET A 1002 -1.49 67.27 -45.67
N TYR A 1003 -2.59 66.69 -45.19
CA TYR A 1003 -3.42 65.76 -45.95
C TYR A 1003 -4.06 66.44 -47.16
N ASN A 1004 -4.61 67.64 -47.01
CA ASN A 1004 -5.25 68.36 -48.12
C ASN A 1004 -4.26 68.64 -49.28
N ASN A 1005 -3.03 69.05 -48.95
CA ASN A 1005 -1.93 69.19 -49.92
C ASN A 1005 -1.52 67.86 -50.59
N TYR A 1006 -1.77 66.72 -49.94
CA TYR A 1006 -1.49 65.39 -50.50
C TYR A 1006 -2.64 64.90 -51.41
N VAL A 1007 -3.89 65.20 -51.06
CA VAL A 1007 -5.10 64.81 -51.82
C VAL A 1007 -5.24 65.54 -53.14
N GLU A 1008 -4.85 66.83 -53.21
CA GLU A 1008 -4.77 67.55 -54.50
C GLU A 1008 -3.91 66.81 -55.54
N LYS A 1009 -3.00 65.91 -55.12
CA LYS A 1009 -2.17 65.07 -55.99
C LYS A 1009 -2.63 63.61 -56.14
N HIS A 1010 -3.46 63.07 -55.25
CA HIS A 1010 -3.81 61.64 -55.21
C HIS A 1010 -5.28 61.43 -54.76
N LYS A 1011 -6.14 60.82 -55.62
CA LYS A 1011 -7.61 60.71 -55.45
C LYS A 1011 -8.08 59.69 -54.38
N ASN A 1012 -7.55 59.75 -53.16
CA ASN A 1012 -7.89 58.81 -52.07
C ASN A 1012 -9.19 59.23 -51.34
N THR A 1013 -9.92 58.27 -50.75
CA THR A 1013 -11.13 58.55 -49.92
C THR A 1013 -10.85 58.30 -48.44
N ILE A 1014 -11.10 59.30 -47.58
CA ILE A 1014 -10.95 59.17 -46.11
C ILE A 1014 -12.30 59.30 -45.39
N ILE A 1015 -12.51 58.44 -44.40
CA ILE A 1015 -13.62 58.46 -43.44
C ILE A 1015 -13.01 58.80 -42.07
N ALA A 1016 -13.47 59.85 -41.41
CA ALA A 1016 -12.97 60.22 -40.08
C ALA A 1016 -14.02 59.89 -39.02
N LEU A 1017 -13.61 59.19 -37.96
CA LEU A 1017 -14.43 58.91 -36.78
C LEU A 1017 -13.92 59.77 -35.61
N ILE A 1018 -14.71 60.76 -35.20
CA ILE A 1018 -14.35 61.73 -34.17
C ILE A 1018 -15.31 61.59 -33.01
N LYS A 1019 -14.76 61.37 -31.81
CA LYS A 1019 -15.57 61.05 -30.63
C LYS A 1019 -16.13 62.28 -29.88
N THR A 1020 -15.79 63.51 -30.28
CA THR A 1020 -16.16 64.74 -29.55
C THR A 1020 -16.84 65.78 -30.44
N GLU A 1021 -17.91 66.39 -29.93
CA GLU A 1021 -18.73 67.42 -30.60
C GLU A 1021 -17.89 68.67 -30.98
N GLN A 1022 -16.94 69.06 -30.13
CA GLN A 1022 -16.03 70.18 -30.35
C GLN A 1022 -15.02 69.93 -31.49
N GLY A 1023 -14.63 68.66 -31.69
CA GLY A 1023 -13.75 68.24 -32.79
C GLY A 1023 -14.48 68.22 -34.14
N GLN A 1024 -15.74 67.81 -34.15
CA GLN A 1024 -16.59 67.81 -35.34
C GLN A 1024 -16.76 69.24 -35.89
N GLN A 1025 -17.11 70.21 -35.05
CA GLN A 1025 -17.37 71.59 -35.47
C GLN A 1025 -16.12 72.33 -35.99
N THR A 1026 -14.94 72.00 -35.44
CA THR A 1026 -13.67 72.55 -35.92
C THR A 1026 -13.28 71.97 -37.28
N LEU A 1027 -13.55 70.68 -37.51
CA LEU A 1027 -13.29 70.01 -38.78
C LEU A 1027 -14.25 70.46 -39.88
N GLU A 1028 -15.53 70.63 -39.57
CA GLU A 1028 -16.53 71.17 -40.50
C GLU A 1028 -16.10 72.56 -41.00
N ASN A 1029 -15.66 73.45 -40.09
CA ASN A 1029 -15.12 74.77 -40.44
C ASN A 1029 -13.88 74.71 -41.36
N PHE A 1030 -13.00 73.73 -41.16
CA PHE A 1030 -11.83 73.50 -42.00
C PHE A 1030 -12.22 73.03 -43.42
N LEU A 1031 -13.21 72.14 -43.52
CA LEU A 1031 -13.68 71.57 -44.79
C LEU A 1031 -14.49 72.57 -45.61
N THR A 1032 -15.27 73.46 -44.98
CA THR A 1032 -15.93 74.58 -45.70
C THR A 1032 -14.95 75.53 -46.40
N LYS A 1033 -13.67 75.55 -45.99
CA LYS A 1033 -12.62 76.35 -46.62
C LYS A 1033 -11.83 75.62 -47.71
N ASN A 1034 -12.05 74.31 -47.90
CA ASN A 1034 -11.24 73.45 -48.77
C ASN A 1034 -12.14 72.45 -49.53
N THR A 1035 -12.50 72.76 -50.78
CA THR A 1035 -13.66 72.17 -51.50
C THR A 1035 -13.46 70.80 -52.15
N ASP A 1036 -12.25 70.23 -52.18
CA ASP A 1036 -11.95 69.01 -52.96
C ASP A 1036 -11.85 67.70 -52.15
N ALA A 1037 -12.04 67.72 -50.83
CA ALA A 1037 -11.99 66.52 -49.98
C ALA A 1037 -13.39 65.92 -49.74
N LYS A 1038 -13.62 64.65 -50.14
CA LYS A 1038 -14.83 63.89 -49.76
C LYS A 1038 -14.60 63.14 -48.44
N LEU A 1039 -15.13 63.69 -47.34
CA LEU A 1039 -15.18 63.04 -46.03
C LEU A 1039 -16.62 62.60 -45.71
N HIS A 1040 -16.77 61.36 -45.26
CA HIS A 1040 -18.03 60.83 -44.74
C HIS A 1040 -17.96 60.75 -43.21
N PHE A 1041 -18.99 61.28 -42.53
CA PHE A 1041 -19.14 61.24 -41.07
C PHE A 1041 -20.03 60.06 -40.67
N ILE A 1042 -19.71 59.40 -39.57
CA ILE A 1042 -20.56 58.40 -38.91
C ILE A 1042 -20.68 58.75 -37.44
#